data_AF-A0A3M6Y3B3-F1
#
_entry.id   AF-A0A3M6Y3B3-F1
#
_cell.length_a   1.000
_cell.length_b   1.000
_cell.length_c   1.000
_cell.angle_alpha   90.00
_cell.angle_beta   90.00
_cell.angle_gamma   90.00
#
_symmetry.space_group_name_H-M   'P 1'
#
loop_
_entity.id
_entity.type
_entity.pdbx_description
1 polymer ?
#
loop_
_entity_poly.entity_id
_entity_poly.type
_entity_poly.pdbx_seq_one_letter_code
_entity_poly.pdbx_strand_id
1 'polypeptide(L)'
;GPISFLPTYKYDAGTVGVFDSSEKKRAPSWCDRILYRTRRDRLAYQAKLVEEEAAKKKDEEMRANGTDQAGNDEEILYDYDPEADGGSGPAADSGDYDEYDENEDGDEVGEDGVVVTKKGFEDELKLEYYAAHQRVLSSDHKPLDAVFTLTYAAVVPDLKAKVHSEVAKELDKTENETRPNVTVVVDRHRHEDEEKRQRSDADPASFEGVWLGDVRWGQAKHRSLTIANTGRVPARWTFIERPVAIHGVQAAGVAPKWIHLSINGSPVQSSSKTAGGIRLDPGETAHVELELRILDVAVAHELNEGLLELDDILVLRVEGGRDHFIPIRGHWLDTSLGHSIDKLTRIPEGGIRRLQRQRPDSSKGKGGGAASSSSSAKDSTSPSSSSYGGSLPSSPTAPGRKRGNEEPVRFSAPRELFRLTEVIEGLTARVVAEWDMTHTSAPVSIDAVDTADAIDAMPPWAEHPAWPFQEECWSERTTTSWQDAISEALNALDTDEPLESSLPPDMPRIQKLYVLAALLIMFLRNMPDGIITAQLWQQIDTYLSAYEKAESKTKTPAPLEEKKGGIQEILAQEPSHNISFILITSMVQRITAEIAEASYNERASLESRTSRVSSPPTSPRKGASAFKRVATFGRVPAAPVAEQTESAMARCFAEVVIRAPVAAGGGGGGGEKAKGILDRRRKDCIEIFLRREGG
;
A
#
# COMPACT_ATOMS: atom_id res chain seq x y z
N GLY A 1 -47.79 51.91 -50.25
CA GLY A 1 -49.10 52.03 -49.61
C GLY A 1 -49.96 53.06 -50.33
N PRO A 2 -51.29 52.97 -50.22
CA PRO A 2 -52.20 53.94 -50.83
C PRO A 2 -51.92 55.35 -50.29
N ILE A 3 -51.97 56.35 -51.17
CA ILE A 3 -51.78 57.76 -50.80
C ILE A 3 -53.13 58.32 -50.40
N SER A 4 -53.35 58.51 -49.10
CA SER A 4 -54.59 59.07 -48.53
C SER A 4 -54.45 60.52 -48.06
N PHE A 5 -53.28 61.14 -48.27
CA PHE A 5 -52.96 62.49 -47.82
C PHE A 5 -52.82 63.47 -48.99
N LEU A 6 -53.02 64.77 -48.70
CA LEU A 6 -52.87 65.88 -49.66
C LEU A 6 -51.45 65.93 -50.26
N PRO A 7 -51.28 66.50 -51.48
CA PRO A 7 -49.96 66.67 -52.11
C PRO A 7 -48.91 67.16 -51.12
N THR A 8 -47.66 66.68 -51.21
CA THR A 8 -46.60 67.10 -50.26
C THR A 8 -45.86 68.34 -50.71
N TYR A 9 -46.03 68.75 -51.96
CA TYR A 9 -45.38 69.88 -52.63
C TYR A 9 -46.42 70.64 -53.46
N LYS A 10 -46.32 71.93 -53.77
CA LYS A 10 -45.48 72.97 -53.16
C LYS A 10 -46.35 73.85 -52.27
N TYR A 11 -45.95 74.01 -51.01
CA TYR A 11 -46.63 74.89 -50.04
C TYR A 11 -45.86 76.17 -49.81
N ASP A 12 -46.56 77.22 -49.37
CA ASP A 12 -45.86 78.40 -48.87
C ASP A 12 -45.31 78.12 -47.46
N ALA A 13 -44.01 78.36 -47.28
CA ALA A 13 -43.37 78.22 -45.98
C ALA A 13 -44.07 79.10 -44.93
N GLY A 14 -44.34 78.55 -43.75
CA GLY A 14 -45.09 79.22 -42.69
C GLY A 14 -46.61 79.07 -42.76
N THR A 15 -47.17 78.37 -43.75
CA THR A 15 -48.64 78.26 -43.94
C THR A 15 -49.17 76.81 -43.89
N VAL A 16 -50.36 76.65 -43.33
CA VAL A 16 -51.09 75.37 -43.31
C VAL A 16 -52.08 75.35 -44.46
N GLY A 17 -51.91 74.41 -45.41
CA GLY A 17 -52.91 74.17 -46.45
C GLY A 17 -52.95 75.20 -47.59
N VAL A 18 -52.04 76.18 -47.63
CA VAL A 18 -51.93 77.14 -48.75
C VAL A 18 -50.86 76.65 -49.72
N PHE A 19 -51.29 76.37 -50.95
CA PHE A 19 -50.41 75.98 -52.04
C PHE A 19 -49.83 77.20 -52.74
N ASP A 20 -48.60 77.05 -53.24
CA ASP A 20 -47.73 78.05 -53.88
C ASP A 20 -48.40 79.36 -54.34
N SER A 21 -48.34 80.40 -53.50
CA SER A 21 -48.82 81.75 -53.86
C SER A 21 -47.80 82.58 -54.64
N SER A 22 -46.62 82.02 -54.94
CA SER A 22 -45.62 82.71 -55.76
C SER A 22 -46.09 82.91 -57.20
N GLU A 23 -45.45 83.83 -57.92
CA GLU A 23 -45.73 84.14 -59.34
C GLU A 23 -45.71 82.89 -60.24
N LYS A 24 -44.95 81.86 -59.87
CA LYS A 24 -44.82 80.61 -60.63
C LYS A 24 -46.01 79.66 -60.47
N LYS A 25 -46.85 79.82 -59.42
CA LYS A 25 -48.06 79.02 -59.13
C LYS A 25 -47.92 77.53 -59.49
N ARG A 26 -46.91 76.86 -58.91
CA ARG A 26 -46.66 75.45 -59.21
C ARG A 26 -47.84 74.60 -58.79
N ALA A 27 -48.23 73.67 -59.66
CA ALA A 27 -49.27 72.71 -59.36
C ALA A 27 -48.88 71.87 -58.14
N PRO A 28 -49.82 71.61 -57.19
CA PRO A 28 -49.58 70.68 -56.10
C PRO A 28 -49.24 69.29 -56.62
N SER A 29 -48.19 68.66 -56.09
CA SER A 29 -47.73 67.31 -56.47
C SER A 29 -47.22 66.50 -55.28
N TRP A 30 -47.32 65.17 -55.39
CA TRP A 30 -46.77 64.20 -54.43
C TRP A 30 -45.33 63.84 -54.82
N CYS A 31 -44.41 64.77 -54.55
CA CYS A 31 -42.99 64.62 -54.87
C CYS A 31 -42.26 63.64 -53.94
N ASP A 32 -42.72 63.52 -52.70
CA ASP A 32 -42.10 62.69 -51.68
C ASP A 32 -42.89 61.39 -51.52
N ARG A 33 -42.22 60.23 -51.46
CA ARG A 33 -42.87 58.91 -51.30
C ARG A 33 -41.97 57.93 -50.56
N ILE A 34 -42.57 57.12 -49.69
CA ILE A 34 -41.89 55.98 -49.07
C ILE A 34 -42.27 54.72 -49.85
N LEU A 35 -41.28 54.14 -50.54
CA LEU A 35 -41.44 52.93 -51.33
C LEU A 35 -40.96 51.72 -50.53
N TYR A 36 -41.82 50.71 -50.41
CA TYR A 36 -41.48 49.41 -49.86
C TYR A 36 -41.96 48.33 -50.82
N ARG A 37 -41.35 47.15 -50.73
CA ARG A 37 -41.72 45.99 -51.52
C ARG A 37 -41.79 44.79 -50.60
N THR A 38 -42.96 44.17 -50.50
CA THR A 38 -43.07 42.89 -49.80
C THR A 38 -42.57 41.77 -50.70
N ARG A 39 -42.23 40.63 -50.08
CA ARG A 39 -41.88 39.43 -50.85
C ARG A 39 -43.08 38.91 -51.65
N ARG A 40 -44.31 39.07 -51.12
CA ARG A 40 -45.57 38.78 -51.80
C ARG A 40 -45.69 39.55 -53.11
N ASP A 41 -45.56 40.87 -53.05
CA ASP A 41 -45.69 41.74 -54.23
C ASP A 41 -44.66 41.38 -55.30
N ARG A 42 -43.43 41.04 -54.89
CA ARG A 42 -42.39 40.63 -55.82
C ARG A 42 -42.72 39.31 -56.52
N LEU A 43 -43.24 38.32 -55.78
CA LEU A 43 -43.59 37.01 -56.34
C LEU A 43 -44.81 37.10 -57.26
N ALA A 44 -45.83 37.86 -56.87
CA ALA A 44 -47.01 38.11 -57.69
C ALA A 44 -46.64 38.81 -59.01
N TYR A 45 -45.78 39.84 -58.96
CA TYR A 45 -45.27 40.50 -60.16
C TYR A 45 -44.49 39.56 -61.08
N GLN A 46 -43.65 38.70 -60.50
CA GLN A 46 -42.91 37.69 -61.28
C GLN A 46 -43.84 36.67 -61.94
N ALA A 47 -44.90 36.24 -61.25
CA ALA A 47 -45.89 35.33 -61.82
C ALA A 47 -46.63 35.98 -63.00
N LYS A 48 -47.05 37.25 -62.85
CA LYS A 48 -47.73 38.00 -63.91
C LYS A 48 -46.87 38.14 -65.17
N LEU A 49 -45.57 38.41 -65.03
CA LEU A 49 -44.66 38.46 -66.18
C LEU A 49 -44.56 37.12 -66.92
N VAL A 50 -44.54 36.01 -66.19
CA VAL A 50 -44.51 34.66 -66.79
C VAL A 50 -45.81 34.36 -67.53
N GLU A 51 -46.95 34.78 -66.96
CA GLU A 51 -48.25 34.65 -67.61
C GLU A 51 -48.36 35.50 -68.88
N GLU A 52 -47.90 36.76 -68.84
CA GLU A 52 -47.85 37.63 -70.02
C GLU A 52 -46.91 37.11 -71.12
N GLU A 53 -45.75 36.54 -70.76
CA GLU A 53 -44.85 35.90 -71.71
C GLU A 53 -45.48 34.63 -72.32
N ALA A 54 -46.21 33.84 -71.52
CA ALA A 54 -46.93 32.68 -72.00
C ALA A 54 -48.09 33.07 -72.94
N ALA A 55 -48.83 34.13 -72.62
CA ALA A 55 -49.89 34.67 -73.47
C ALA A 55 -49.34 35.19 -74.81
N LYS A 56 -48.25 35.97 -74.79
CA LYS A 56 -47.59 36.42 -76.02
C LYS A 56 -47.09 35.26 -76.88
N LYS A 57 -46.54 34.22 -76.26
CA LYS A 57 -46.10 33.02 -76.98
C LYS A 57 -47.30 32.26 -77.59
N LYS A 58 -48.42 32.16 -76.86
CA LYS A 58 -49.65 31.55 -77.34
C LYS A 58 -50.22 32.32 -78.54
N ASP A 59 -50.23 33.66 -78.48
CA ASP A 59 -50.65 34.53 -79.58
C ASP A 59 -49.71 34.44 -80.79
N GLU A 60 -48.39 34.39 -80.58
CA GLU A 60 -47.41 34.18 -81.66
C GLU A 60 -47.57 32.80 -82.32
N GLU A 61 -47.86 31.75 -81.55
CA GLU A 61 -48.16 30.42 -82.07
C GLU A 61 -49.48 30.39 -82.86
N MET A 62 -50.54 31.08 -82.39
CA MET A 62 -51.80 31.22 -83.14
C MET A 62 -51.60 31.99 -84.46
N ARG A 63 -50.79 33.05 -84.44
CA ARG A 63 -50.46 33.83 -85.64
C ARG A 63 -49.61 33.03 -86.64
N ALA A 64 -48.68 32.20 -86.16
CA ALA A 64 -47.85 31.34 -87.00
C ALA A 64 -48.63 30.19 -87.66
N ASN A 65 -49.74 29.75 -87.06
CA ASN A 65 -50.61 28.70 -87.60
C ASN A 65 -51.66 29.20 -88.62
N GLY A 66 -51.71 30.50 -88.93
CA GLY A 66 -52.31 31.00 -90.18
C GLY A 66 -53.81 31.31 -90.17
N THR A 67 -54.38 31.78 -89.06
CA THR A 67 -55.82 32.12 -88.96
C THR A 67 -56.12 33.64 -89.09
N ASP A 68 -55.34 34.39 -89.88
CA ASP A 68 -55.48 35.86 -90.05
C ASP A 68 -56.27 36.27 -91.33
N GLN A 69 -57.28 35.50 -91.75
CA GLN A 69 -58.23 35.88 -92.82
C GLN A 69 -59.69 35.61 -92.41
N ALA A 70 -60.22 36.41 -91.48
CA ALA A 70 -61.66 36.44 -91.18
C ALA A 70 -62.11 37.81 -90.65
N GLY A 71 -61.51 38.90 -91.15
CA GLY A 71 -61.81 40.27 -90.75
C GLY A 71 -62.54 41.10 -91.81
N ASN A 72 -63.20 40.47 -92.77
CA ASN A 72 -64.12 41.10 -93.70
C ASN A 72 -65.09 40.02 -94.21
N ASP A 73 -66.31 40.05 -93.71
CA ASP A 73 -67.55 39.84 -94.46
C ASP A 73 -68.72 39.77 -93.46
N GLU A 74 -69.28 40.95 -93.15
CA GLU A 74 -70.64 41.08 -92.65
C GLU A 74 -71.61 40.82 -93.81
N GLU A 75 -72.31 39.68 -93.86
CA GLU A 75 -73.68 39.60 -94.41
C GLU A 75 -74.33 38.23 -94.14
N ILE A 76 -75.67 38.23 -94.03
CA ILE A 76 -76.60 37.07 -93.96
C ILE A 76 -76.92 36.63 -92.52
N LEU A 77 -77.76 37.36 -91.78
CA LEU A 77 -79.22 37.50 -91.90
C LEU A 77 -79.98 36.16 -91.73
N TYR A 78 -80.58 36.03 -90.55
CA TYR A 78 -81.49 34.98 -90.10
C TYR A 78 -82.67 34.76 -91.05
N ASP A 79 -82.90 33.52 -91.49
CA ASP A 79 -84.23 33.03 -91.90
C ASP A 79 -84.70 31.97 -90.88
N TYR A 80 -85.85 32.26 -90.30
CA TYR A 80 -86.56 31.45 -89.31
C TYR A 80 -87.48 30.46 -90.03
N ASP A 81 -87.26 29.14 -89.85
CA ASP A 81 -88.14 28.08 -90.35
C ASP A 81 -88.93 27.42 -89.20
N PRO A 82 -90.26 27.62 -89.11
CA PRO A 82 -91.08 27.24 -87.94
C PRO A 82 -91.64 25.80 -87.93
N GLU A 83 -91.18 24.86 -88.76
CA GLU A 83 -91.80 23.51 -88.83
C GLU A 83 -90.96 22.31 -88.32
N ALA A 84 -89.77 22.50 -87.75
CA ALA A 84 -88.88 21.35 -87.46
C ALA A 84 -88.47 21.11 -85.99
N ASP A 85 -89.00 21.84 -85.00
CA ASP A 85 -88.76 21.51 -83.58
C ASP A 85 -89.83 20.55 -83.04
N GLY A 86 -89.57 19.26 -83.25
CA GLY A 86 -90.32 18.15 -82.69
C GLY A 86 -89.47 16.90 -82.64
N GLY A 87 -88.63 16.75 -81.61
CA GLY A 87 -88.12 15.43 -81.20
C GLY A 87 -86.71 15.38 -80.62
N SER A 88 -86.64 15.27 -79.29
CA SER A 88 -85.72 14.44 -78.48
C SER A 88 -84.24 14.28 -78.91
N GLY A 89 -83.33 14.73 -78.02
CA GLY A 89 -81.86 14.56 -78.08
C GLY A 89 -81.33 13.11 -77.98
N PRO A 90 -80.10 12.82 -77.48
CA PRO A 90 -79.17 13.66 -76.73
C PRO A 90 -77.67 13.60 -77.15
N ALA A 91 -76.84 14.37 -76.43
CA ALA A 91 -75.40 14.22 -76.18
C ALA A 91 -74.38 14.71 -77.24
N ALA A 92 -73.70 15.80 -76.89
CA ALA A 92 -72.35 16.24 -77.30
C ALA A 92 -71.90 17.20 -76.18
N ASP A 93 -70.84 17.01 -75.40
CA ASP A 93 -69.41 16.82 -75.68
C ASP A 93 -68.84 17.82 -76.70
N SER A 94 -67.69 18.38 -76.31
CA SER A 94 -66.79 19.30 -77.01
C SER A 94 -67.18 20.79 -77.10
N GLY A 95 -66.19 21.64 -76.78
CA GLY A 95 -65.98 22.89 -77.51
C GLY A 95 -66.11 24.19 -76.72
N ASP A 96 -65.13 24.45 -75.86
CA ASP A 96 -64.38 25.71 -75.76
C ASP A 96 -64.79 26.85 -76.72
N TYR A 97 -65.20 28.01 -76.18
CA TYR A 97 -64.89 29.35 -76.71
C TYR A 97 -65.07 30.40 -75.60
N ASP A 98 -63.98 31.12 -75.36
CA ASP A 98 -63.80 32.20 -74.40
C ASP A 98 -64.67 33.45 -74.70
N GLU A 99 -65.45 33.89 -73.71
CA GLU A 99 -66.06 35.22 -73.68
C GLU A 99 -65.15 36.16 -72.89
N TYR A 100 -64.54 37.11 -73.60
CA TYR A 100 -63.82 38.25 -73.02
C TYR A 100 -64.82 39.17 -72.32
N ASP A 101 -64.88 39.09 -70.99
CA ASP A 101 -65.59 40.08 -70.18
C ASP A 101 -64.64 41.22 -69.79
N GLU A 102 -64.54 42.22 -70.67
CA GLU A 102 -64.15 43.58 -70.30
C GLU A 102 -65.30 44.15 -69.44
N ASN A 103 -65.15 44.13 -68.11
CA ASN A 103 -65.54 45.20 -67.16
C ASN A 103 -65.65 44.67 -65.72
N GLU A 104 -64.52 44.56 -65.02
CA GLU A 104 -64.54 44.66 -63.55
C GLU A 104 -63.23 45.25 -62.99
N ASP A 105 -63.03 46.55 -63.24
CA ASP A 105 -62.23 47.39 -62.35
C ASP A 105 -63.01 47.55 -61.03
N GLY A 106 -62.71 46.72 -60.04
CA GLY A 106 -63.35 46.78 -58.72
C GLY A 106 -62.62 45.93 -57.68
N ASP A 107 -61.72 46.57 -56.94
CA ASP A 107 -61.18 46.20 -55.62
C ASP A 107 -61.77 44.96 -54.91
N GLU A 108 -61.32 43.74 -55.20
CA GLU A 108 -61.37 42.61 -54.25
C GLU A 108 -60.11 41.73 -54.38
N VAL A 109 -58.98 42.22 -53.89
CA VAL A 109 -57.83 41.36 -53.58
C VAL A 109 -58.12 40.66 -52.25
N GLY A 110 -58.51 39.38 -52.31
CA GLY A 110 -58.69 38.53 -51.14
C GLY A 110 -57.55 38.66 -50.12
N GLU A 111 -57.96 38.92 -48.88
CA GLU A 111 -57.10 39.33 -47.76
C GLU A 111 -56.21 38.18 -47.20
N ASP A 112 -56.40 36.93 -47.62
CA ASP A 112 -55.75 35.76 -46.99
C ASP A 112 -54.82 34.97 -47.93
N GLY A 113 -53.68 35.56 -48.27
CA GLY A 113 -52.61 34.91 -49.04
C GLY A 113 -51.28 34.97 -48.32
N VAL A 114 -51.05 34.03 -47.40
CA VAL A 114 -49.80 33.91 -46.61
C VAL A 114 -48.64 33.50 -47.51
N VAL A 115 -47.58 34.31 -47.57
CA VAL A 115 -46.38 34.00 -48.36
C VAL A 115 -45.33 33.36 -47.48
N VAL A 116 -45.04 32.10 -47.79
CA VAL A 116 -44.09 31.27 -47.05
C VAL A 116 -42.68 31.46 -47.61
N THR A 117 -41.73 31.78 -46.74
CA THR A 117 -40.30 31.88 -47.06
C THR A 117 -39.73 30.51 -47.45
N LYS A 118 -38.52 30.47 -48.05
CA LYS A 118 -37.82 29.22 -48.42
C LYS A 118 -37.60 28.24 -47.26
N LYS A 119 -37.82 28.67 -46.02
CA LYS A 119 -37.69 27.86 -44.80
C LYS A 119 -39.04 27.55 -44.13
N GLY A 120 -40.17 27.80 -44.78
CA GLY A 120 -41.49 27.42 -44.26
C GLY A 120 -42.17 28.47 -43.37
N PHE A 121 -41.69 29.72 -43.32
CA PHE A 121 -42.23 30.75 -42.41
C PHE A 121 -43.03 31.83 -43.12
N GLU A 122 -44.06 32.34 -42.46
CA GLU A 122 -44.92 33.43 -42.92
C GLU A 122 -44.16 34.77 -42.88
N ASP A 123 -44.08 35.48 -44.01
CA ASP A 123 -43.43 36.78 -44.14
C ASP A 123 -44.46 37.90 -43.90
N GLU A 124 -44.70 38.24 -42.63
CA GLU A 124 -45.65 39.28 -42.22
C GLU A 124 -44.98 40.65 -42.13
N LEU A 125 -45.11 41.45 -43.20
CA LEU A 125 -44.80 42.88 -43.19
C LEU A 125 -46.09 43.67 -43.39
N LYS A 126 -46.58 44.31 -42.32
CA LYS A 126 -47.82 45.09 -42.35
C LYS A 126 -47.50 46.58 -42.25
N LEU A 127 -48.01 47.37 -43.20
CA LEU A 127 -48.03 48.83 -43.10
C LEU A 127 -49.16 49.23 -42.14
N GLU A 128 -48.82 49.78 -40.98
CA GLU A 128 -49.82 50.25 -40.02
C GLU A 128 -50.29 51.67 -40.31
N TYR A 129 -49.36 52.53 -40.73
CA TYR A 129 -49.64 53.95 -40.92
C TYR A 129 -48.78 54.53 -42.04
N TYR A 130 -49.37 55.39 -42.87
CA TYR A 130 -48.66 56.18 -43.87
C TYR A 130 -49.33 57.54 -44.04
N ALA A 131 -48.64 58.63 -43.69
CA ALA A 131 -49.23 59.97 -43.71
C ALA A 131 -48.24 61.10 -43.95
N ALA A 132 -48.79 62.26 -44.30
CA ALA A 132 -48.07 63.53 -44.39
C ALA A 132 -48.39 64.46 -43.22
N HIS A 133 -47.37 65.08 -42.64
CA HIS A 133 -47.54 66.03 -41.53
C HIS A 133 -47.72 67.47 -42.03
N GLN A 134 -48.97 67.83 -42.32
CA GLN A 134 -49.34 69.16 -42.85
C GLN A 134 -49.07 70.32 -41.87
N ARG A 135 -48.94 70.03 -40.57
CA ARG A 135 -48.66 71.03 -39.52
C ARG A 135 -47.18 71.43 -39.46
N VAL A 136 -46.30 70.77 -40.19
CA VAL A 136 -44.89 71.17 -40.30
C VAL A 136 -44.79 72.29 -41.34
N LEU A 137 -44.37 73.47 -40.89
CA LEU A 137 -44.43 74.72 -41.66
C LEU A 137 -43.07 75.26 -42.08
N SER A 138 -41.98 74.60 -41.68
CA SER A 138 -40.62 75.06 -41.93
C SER A 138 -40.16 74.96 -43.38
N SER A 139 -40.85 74.15 -44.20
CA SER A 139 -40.49 73.84 -45.59
C SER A 139 -41.70 73.92 -46.52
N ASP A 140 -41.45 74.11 -47.81
CA ASP A 140 -42.43 74.00 -48.90
C ASP A 140 -42.76 72.54 -49.25
N HIS A 141 -42.01 71.58 -48.70
CA HIS A 141 -42.31 70.15 -48.68
C HIS A 141 -42.87 69.69 -47.33
N LYS A 142 -43.91 68.84 -47.36
CA LYS A 142 -44.48 68.22 -46.16
C LYS A 142 -43.83 66.87 -45.89
N PRO A 143 -43.28 66.63 -44.68
CA PRO A 143 -42.61 65.38 -44.37
C PRO A 143 -43.62 64.23 -44.28
N LEU A 144 -43.14 63.05 -44.65
CA LEU A 144 -43.88 61.80 -44.64
C LEU A 144 -43.39 60.89 -43.53
N ASP A 145 -44.32 60.14 -42.95
CA ASP A 145 -44.06 59.09 -41.98
C ASP A 145 -44.76 57.80 -42.41
N ALA A 146 -44.08 56.66 -42.22
CA ALA A 146 -44.61 55.33 -42.46
C ALA A 146 -44.16 54.37 -41.35
N VAL A 147 -45.12 53.69 -40.71
CA VAL A 147 -44.87 52.72 -39.64
C VAL A 147 -45.18 51.33 -40.14
N PHE A 148 -44.25 50.40 -39.92
CA PHE A 148 -44.36 49.01 -40.31
C PHE A 148 -44.21 48.10 -39.09
N THR A 149 -45.05 47.07 -39.03
CA THR A 149 -44.91 45.96 -38.09
C THR A 149 -44.35 44.75 -38.83
N LEU A 150 -43.28 44.17 -38.28
CA LEU A 150 -42.57 43.04 -38.88
C LEU A 150 -42.41 41.91 -37.87
N THR A 151 -42.76 40.69 -38.27
CA THR A 151 -42.55 39.48 -37.46
C THR A 151 -41.27 38.79 -37.92
N TYR A 152 -40.29 38.59 -37.03
CA TYR A 152 -39.05 37.88 -37.36
C TYR A 152 -38.55 36.99 -36.21
N ALA A 153 -37.83 35.93 -36.57
CA ALA A 153 -37.22 35.06 -35.57
C ALA A 153 -36.02 35.75 -34.92
N ALA A 154 -36.15 36.08 -33.64
CA ALA A 154 -35.07 36.55 -32.79
C ALA A 154 -34.74 35.51 -31.73
N VAL A 155 -33.45 35.29 -31.47
CA VAL A 155 -33.02 34.44 -30.35
C VAL A 155 -33.27 35.21 -29.05
N VAL A 156 -34.10 34.68 -28.17
CA VAL A 156 -34.33 35.25 -26.84
C VAL A 156 -33.07 35.02 -25.98
N PRO A 157 -32.35 36.08 -25.57
CA PRO A 157 -31.07 35.92 -24.87
C PRO A 157 -31.20 35.15 -23.55
N ASP A 158 -32.29 35.39 -22.80
CA ASP A 158 -32.52 34.78 -21.49
C ASP A 158 -32.77 33.26 -21.59
N LEU A 159 -33.56 32.82 -22.59
CA LEU A 159 -33.81 31.41 -22.83
C LEU A 159 -32.54 30.70 -23.31
N LYS A 160 -31.74 31.34 -24.18
CA LYS A 160 -30.44 30.80 -24.60
C LYS A 160 -29.50 30.64 -23.40
N ALA A 161 -29.42 31.63 -22.53
CA ALA A 161 -28.59 31.58 -21.32
C ALA A 161 -29.06 30.46 -20.37
N LYS A 162 -30.38 30.30 -20.20
CA LYS A 162 -30.96 29.22 -19.39
C LYS A 162 -30.57 27.84 -19.93
N VAL A 163 -30.82 27.58 -21.22
CA VAL A 163 -30.47 26.30 -21.86
C VAL A 163 -28.96 26.05 -21.79
N HIS A 164 -28.13 27.07 -22.04
CA HIS A 164 -26.68 26.93 -21.92
C HIS A 164 -26.26 26.55 -20.49
N SER A 165 -26.91 27.13 -19.47
CA SER A 165 -26.64 26.79 -18.07
C SER A 165 -27.08 25.37 -17.71
N GLU A 166 -28.17 24.89 -18.30
CA GLU A 166 -28.67 23.52 -18.11
C GLU A 166 -27.72 22.49 -18.75
N VAL A 167 -27.31 22.73 -20.00
CA VAL A 167 -26.33 21.89 -20.71
C VAL A 167 -24.98 21.87 -19.97
N ALA A 168 -24.51 23.02 -19.48
CA ALA A 168 -23.27 23.07 -18.69
C ALA A 168 -23.37 22.24 -17.41
N LYS A 169 -24.49 22.32 -16.68
CA LYS A 169 -24.72 21.49 -15.47
C LYS A 169 -24.77 20.01 -15.79
N GLU A 170 -25.37 19.62 -16.91
CA GLU A 170 -25.42 18.22 -17.34
C GLU A 170 -24.01 17.71 -17.74
N LEU A 171 -23.23 18.54 -18.43
CA LEU A 171 -21.84 18.24 -18.76
C LEU A 171 -20.98 18.07 -17.49
N ASP A 172 -21.07 19.01 -16.55
CA ASP A 172 -20.35 18.92 -15.26
C ASP A 172 -20.76 17.67 -14.46
N LYS A 173 -22.04 17.32 -14.49
CA LYS A 173 -22.54 16.11 -13.83
C LYS A 173 -21.98 14.84 -14.48
N THR A 174 -22.01 14.77 -15.81
CA THR A 174 -21.48 13.61 -16.55
C THR A 174 -19.96 13.49 -16.41
N GLU A 175 -19.22 14.60 -16.38
CA GLU A 175 -17.77 14.60 -16.11
C GLU A 175 -17.46 14.07 -14.70
N ASN A 176 -18.22 14.50 -13.69
CA ASN A 176 -18.02 14.00 -12.32
C ASN A 176 -18.40 12.52 -12.17
N GLU A 177 -19.44 12.04 -12.86
CA GLU A 177 -19.86 10.63 -12.84
C GLU A 177 -18.94 9.70 -13.65
N THR A 178 -18.19 10.25 -14.61
CA THR A 178 -17.22 9.52 -15.44
C THR A 178 -15.80 9.52 -14.88
N ARG A 179 -15.55 10.23 -13.77
CA ARG A 179 -14.24 10.19 -13.10
C ARG A 179 -14.00 8.81 -12.46
N PRO A 180 -12.85 8.15 -12.72
CA PRO A 180 -12.49 6.90 -12.07
C PRO A 180 -12.51 7.02 -10.55
N ASN A 181 -13.20 6.09 -9.88
CA ASN A 181 -13.31 6.06 -8.44
C ASN A 181 -13.21 4.63 -7.92
N VAL A 182 -12.42 4.43 -6.87
CA VAL A 182 -12.30 3.16 -6.17
C VAL A 182 -12.64 3.37 -4.72
N THR A 183 -13.24 2.36 -4.09
CA THR A 183 -13.48 2.33 -2.66
C THR A 183 -12.49 1.36 -2.04
N VAL A 184 -11.75 1.82 -1.02
CA VAL A 184 -10.87 0.97 -0.23
C VAL A 184 -11.59 0.55 1.03
N VAL A 185 -11.73 -0.75 1.24
CA VAL A 185 -12.30 -1.34 2.44
C VAL A 185 -11.17 -2.04 3.19
N VAL A 186 -10.86 -1.54 4.39
CA VAL A 186 -9.90 -2.20 5.28
C VAL A 186 -10.66 -3.22 6.12
N ASP A 187 -10.21 -4.47 6.14
CA ASP A 187 -10.86 -5.49 6.94
C ASP A 187 -10.70 -5.16 8.43
N ARG A 188 -11.83 -4.98 9.11
CA ARG A 188 -11.84 -4.62 10.53
C ARG A 188 -11.27 -5.78 11.36
N HIS A 189 -10.28 -5.44 12.15
CA HIS A 189 -9.74 -6.31 13.17
C HIS A 189 -10.80 -6.60 14.24
N ARG A 190 -11.41 -7.79 14.22
CA ARG A 190 -12.14 -8.33 15.37
C ARG A 190 -11.13 -9.08 16.23
N HIS A 191 -10.72 -8.49 17.35
CA HIS A 191 -10.01 -9.26 18.37
C HIS A 191 -11.04 -9.89 19.31
N GLU A 192 -10.94 -11.20 19.51
CA GLU A 192 -11.78 -11.95 20.46
C GLU A 192 -11.35 -11.73 21.92
N ASP A 193 -10.30 -10.92 22.19
CA ASP A 193 -9.71 -10.72 23.53
C ASP A 193 -9.94 -9.32 24.17
N GLU A 194 -10.94 -8.55 23.73
CA GLU A 194 -11.15 -7.16 24.16
C GLU A 194 -11.94 -6.96 25.48
N GLU A 195 -11.95 -7.91 26.43
CA GLU A 195 -12.66 -7.71 27.69
C GLU A 195 -11.89 -6.97 28.81
N LYS A 196 -10.59 -6.63 28.66
CA LYS A 196 -9.79 -6.18 29.85
C LYS A 196 -8.74 -5.07 29.70
N ARG A 197 -8.85 -4.10 28.77
CA ARG A 197 -7.90 -2.96 28.79
C ARG A 197 -8.59 -1.59 28.78
N GLN A 198 -8.25 -0.79 29.80
CA GLN A 198 -8.77 0.54 30.07
C GLN A 198 -8.42 1.51 28.94
N ARG A 199 -9.41 2.36 28.63
CA ARG A 199 -9.44 3.35 27.56
C ARG A 199 -8.27 4.34 27.67
N SER A 200 -7.46 4.38 26.63
CA SER A 200 -6.64 5.54 26.25
C SER A 200 -7.09 5.97 24.84
N ASP A 201 -6.84 7.22 24.43
CA ASP A 201 -7.33 7.87 23.21
C ASP A 201 -6.98 7.16 21.86
N ALA A 202 -6.38 5.98 21.89
CA ALA A 202 -6.10 5.10 20.77
C ALA A 202 -7.01 3.85 20.81
N ASP A 203 -8.32 4.04 20.79
CA ASP A 203 -9.29 2.94 20.73
C ASP A 203 -9.17 2.23 19.36
N PRO A 204 -8.76 0.94 19.29
CA PRO A 204 -8.65 0.18 18.03
C PRO A 204 -9.94 0.18 17.22
N ALA A 205 -11.08 0.32 17.88
CA ALA A 205 -12.41 0.35 17.26
C ALA A 205 -12.68 1.66 16.48
N SER A 206 -11.94 2.74 16.75
CA SER A 206 -12.12 4.07 16.14
C SER A 206 -11.13 4.39 15.01
N PHE A 207 -10.10 3.56 14.83
CA PHE A 207 -9.07 3.80 13.83
C PHE A 207 -9.54 3.42 12.42
N GLU A 208 -9.74 4.41 11.56
CA GLU A 208 -10.09 4.24 10.14
C GLU A 208 -8.83 3.90 9.30
N GLY A 209 -8.15 2.81 9.63
CA GLY A 209 -6.93 2.35 8.96
C GLY A 209 -6.55 0.91 9.28
N VAL A 210 -5.37 0.49 8.85
CA VAL A 210 -4.85 -0.87 9.12
C VAL A 210 -4.20 -0.89 10.49
N TRP A 211 -4.89 -1.49 11.47
CA TRP A 211 -4.34 -1.73 12.81
C TRP A 211 -3.76 -3.15 12.92
N LEU A 212 -2.45 -3.23 13.18
CA LEU A 212 -1.71 -4.49 13.32
C LEU A 212 -1.71 -5.03 14.76
N GLY A 213 -2.17 -4.22 15.72
CA GLY A 213 -2.21 -4.59 17.14
C GLY A 213 -0.84 -4.61 17.78
N ASP A 214 -0.72 -5.37 18.87
CA ASP A 214 0.56 -5.64 19.52
C ASP A 214 1.40 -6.56 18.61
N VAL A 215 2.61 -6.11 18.27
CA VAL A 215 3.57 -6.73 17.35
C VAL A 215 4.82 -7.09 18.13
N ARG A 216 5.26 -8.35 18.03
CA ARG A 216 6.51 -8.84 18.64
C ARG A 216 7.46 -9.40 17.59
N TRP A 217 8.73 -9.54 17.95
CA TRP A 217 9.75 -10.12 17.07
C TRP A 217 9.36 -11.53 16.58
N GLY A 218 9.58 -11.80 15.30
CA GLY A 218 9.35 -13.10 14.67
C GLY A 218 7.89 -13.49 14.45
N GLN A 219 6.92 -12.75 14.99
CA GLN A 219 5.49 -13.03 14.81
C GLN A 219 4.99 -12.49 13.48
N ALA A 220 4.33 -13.34 12.69
CA ALA A 220 3.65 -12.92 11.48
C ALA A 220 2.26 -12.33 11.79
N LYS A 221 1.98 -11.14 11.26
CA LYS A 221 0.67 -10.47 11.34
C LYS A 221 0.15 -10.22 9.93
N HIS A 222 -1.04 -10.71 9.65
CA HIS A 222 -1.68 -10.59 8.35
C HIS A 222 -2.90 -9.67 8.42
N ARG A 223 -3.00 -8.74 7.48
CA ARG A 223 -4.17 -7.88 7.27
C ARG A 223 -4.49 -7.81 5.79
N SER A 224 -5.77 -7.76 5.47
CA SER A 224 -6.25 -7.63 4.11
C SER A 224 -7.00 -6.31 3.94
N LEU A 225 -6.90 -5.76 2.73
CA LEU A 225 -7.74 -4.66 2.27
C LEU A 225 -8.29 -5.02 0.89
N THR A 226 -9.53 -4.63 0.65
CA THR A 226 -10.24 -4.86 -0.60
C THR A 226 -10.42 -3.54 -1.32
N ILE A 227 -9.97 -3.47 -2.57
CA ILE A 227 -10.11 -2.29 -3.43
C ILE A 227 -11.18 -2.63 -4.46
N ALA A 228 -12.30 -1.91 -4.43
CA ALA A 228 -13.43 -2.13 -5.32
C ALA A 228 -13.62 -0.95 -6.26
N ASN A 229 -13.79 -1.18 -7.57
CA ASN A 229 -14.21 -0.11 -8.47
C ASN A 229 -15.72 0.13 -8.33
N THR A 230 -16.08 1.22 -7.67
CA THR A 230 -17.48 1.66 -7.46
C THR A 230 -17.92 2.74 -8.45
N GLY A 231 -17.03 3.14 -9.37
CA GLY A 231 -17.31 4.09 -10.44
C GLY A 231 -18.06 3.45 -11.62
N ARG A 232 -18.36 4.28 -12.64
CA ARG A 232 -18.98 3.84 -13.90
C ARG A 232 -17.98 3.53 -15.01
N VAL A 233 -16.70 3.87 -14.80
CA VAL A 233 -15.63 3.68 -15.78
C VAL A 233 -14.55 2.75 -15.21
N PRO A 234 -13.78 2.06 -16.06
CA PRO A 234 -12.61 1.31 -15.62
C PRO A 234 -11.61 2.21 -14.89
N ALA A 235 -11.11 1.75 -13.75
CA ALA A 235 -10.16 2.47 -12.93
C ALA A 235 -8.80 1.76 -12.96
N ARG A 236 -7.72 2.51 -13.20
CA ARG A 236 -6.35 2.00 -13.10
C ARG A 236 -5.73 2.54 -11.83
N TRP A 237 -5.16 1.68 -10.99
CA TRP A 237 -4.58 2.07 -9.72
C TRP A 237 -3.20 1.46 -9.46
N THR A 238 -2.40 2.15 -8.66
CA THR A 238 -1.06 1.74 -8.23
C THR A 238 -0.76 2.28 -6.85
N PHE A 239 -0.03 1.53 -6.02
CA PHE A 239 0.64 2.14 -4.88
C PHE A 239 1.87 2.90 -5.36
N ILE A 240 2.01 4.16 -4.93
CA ILE A 240 3.13 5.00 -5.34
C ILE A 240 4.28 4.92 -4.34
N GLU A 241 5.49 5.13 -4.84
CA GLU A 241 6.66 5.29 -3.98
C GLU A 241 6.47 6.49 -3.05
N ARG A 242 6.83 6.28 -1.78
CA ARG A 242 6.83 7.35 -0.79
C ARG A 242 7.82 8.44 -1.23
N PRO A 243 7.43 9.73 -1.23
CA PRO A 243 8.41 10.80 -1.38
C PRO A 243 9.33 10.76 -0.17
N VAL A 244 10.62 10.50 -0.41
CA VAL A 244 11.63 10.32 0.64
C VAL A 244 11.56 11.49 1.61
N ALA A 245 11.18 11.24 2.87
CA ALA A 245 11.24 12.26 3.90
C ALA A 245 12.71 12.68 4.10
N ILE A 246 12.91 13.97 4.33
CA ILE A 246 14.15 14.76 4.40
C ILE A 246 15.15 14.27 5.49
N HIS A 247 14.89 13.15 6.15
CA HIS A 247 15.66 12.64 7.29
C HIS A 247 16.30 11.26 7.10
N GLY A 248 16.26 10.65 5.91
CA GLY A 248 17.12 9.50 5.56
C GLY A 248 16.93 8.21 6.37
N VAL A 249 15.93 8.14 7.26
CA VAL A 249 15.69 6.99 8.16
C VAL A 249 15.04 5.81 7.41
N GLN A 250 14.29 6.05 6.34
CA GLN A 250 13.59 5.00 5.60
C GLN A 250 13.97 4.98 4.12
N ALA A 251 14.18 3.78 3.58
CA ALA A 251 14.51 3.58 2.17
C ALA A 251 13.30 3.90 1.28
N ALA A 252 13.58 4.46 0.08
CA ALA A 252 12.56 4.68 -0.93
C ALA A 252 11.84 3.36 -1.26
N GLY A 253 10.51 3.41 -1.30
CA GLY A 253 9.71 2.27 -1.69
C GLY A 253 8.23 2.47 -1.43
N VAL A 254 7.44 1.55 -1.98
CA VAL A 254 5.97 1.54 -1.96
C VAL A 254 5.38 1.32 -0.56
N ALA A 255 6.07 0.54 0.28
CA ALA A 255 5.67 0.20 1.64
C ALA A 255 6.89 0.29 2.58
N PRO A 256 6.67 0.43 3.90
CA PRO A 256 7.75 0.34 4.88
C PRO A 256 8.49 -1.00 4.82
N LYS A 257 9.77 -1.00 5.21
CA LYS A 257 10.64 -2.21 5.17
C LYS A 257 10.08 -3.40 5.96
N TRP A 258 9.24 -3.12 6.96
CA TRP A 258 8.62 -4.10 7.85
C TRP A 258 7.26 -4.63 7.33
N ILE A 259 6.78 -4.18 6.16
CA ILE A 259 5.56 -4.71 5.51
C ILE A 259 5.92 -5.34 4.17
N HIS A 260 5.47 -6.58 3.98
CA HIS A 260 5.37 -7.23 2.70
C HIS A 260 3.94 -7.07 2.14
N LEU A 261 3.84 -6.64 0.89
CA LEU A 261 2.57 -6.38 0.23
C LEU A 261 2.37 -7.37 -0.92
N SER A 262 1.23 -8.04 -0.95
CA SER A 262 0.80 -8.89 -2.06
C SER A 262 -0.51 -8.34 -2.64
N ILE A 263 -0.67 -8.41 -3.97
CA ILE A 263 -1.92 -8.05 -4.65
C ILE A 263 -2.39 -9.27 -5.44
N ASN A 264 -3.60 -9.74 -5.16
CA ASN A 264 -4.18 -10.95 -5.76
C ASN A 264 -3.21 -12.15 -5.68
N GLY A 265 -2.50 -12.30 -4.56
CA GLY A 265 -1.51 -13.36 -4.33
C GLY A 265 -0.15 -13.14 -5.00
N SER A 266 0.05 -12.06 -5.75
CA SER A 266 1.34 -11.72 -6.37
C SER A 266 2.12 -10.70 -5.52
N PRO A 267 3.36 -10.98 -5.10
CA PRO A 267 4.13 -10.07 -4.26
C PRO A 267 4.53 -8.80 -5.04
N VAL A 268 4.36 -7.64 -4.41
CA VAL A 268 4.75 -6.34 -4.98
C VAL A 268 6.16 -5.99 -4.52
N GLN A 269 7.08 -5.82 -5.46
CA GLN A 269 8.42 -5.37 -5.14
C GLN A 269 8.43 -3.90 -4.71
N SER A 270 9.13 -3.60 -3.61
CA SER A 270 9.20 -2.26 -3.01
C SER A 270 9.81 -1.19 -3.92
N SER A 271 10.56 -1.58 -4.97
CA SER A 271 11.22 -0.70 -5.95
C SER A 271 10.51 -0.65 -7.32
N SER A 272 9.31 -1.21 -7.41
CA SER A 272 8.62 -1.31 -8.68
C SER A 272 7.87 -0.01 -8.97
N LYS A 273 8.38 0.76 -9.92
CA LYS A 273 7.51 1.35 -10.95
C LYS A 273 6.66 0.19 -11.47
N THR A 274 5.49 -0.04 -10.87
CA THR A 274 4.57 -1.10 -11.26
C THR A 274 4.19 -0.79 -12.70
N ALA A 275 4.88 -1.46 -13.62
CA ALA A 275 4.87 -1.14 -15.04
C ALA A 275 3.51 -1.61 -15.58
N GLY A 276 2.53 -0.72 -15.46
CA GLY A 276 1.13 -0.95 -15.77
C GLY A 276 0.31 -1.16 -14.49
N GLY A 277 -0.25 -0.08 -13.94
CA GLY A 277 -1.22 -0.17 -12.85
C GLY A 277 -2.34 -1.17 -13.10
N ILE A 278 -2.88 -1.71 -12.02
CA ILE A 278 -3.92 -2.73 -12.03
C ILE A 278 -5.21 -2.06 -12.50
N ARG A 279 -5.81 -2.61 -13.55
CA ARG A 279 -7.10 -2.16 -14.08
C ARG A 279 -8.20 -2.95 -13.37
N LEU A 280 -9.20 -2.24 -12.87
CA LEU A 280 -10.45 -2.81 -12.38
C LEU A 280 -11.60 -2.28 -13.23
N ASP A 281 -12.38 -3.17 -13.82
CA ASP A 281 -13.63 -2.77 -14.48
C ASP A 281 -14.73 -2.48 -13.42
N PRO A 282 -15.80 -1.73 -13.76
CA PRO A 282 -16.85 -1.39 -12.79
C PRO A 282 -17.46 -2.62 -12.10
N GLY A 283 -17.46 -2.63 -10.77
CA GLY A 283 -17.92 -3.76 -9.95
C GLY A 283 -16.85 -4.83 -9.64
N GLU A 284 -15.66 -4.74 -10.23
CA GLU A 284 -14.55 -5.64 -9.95
C GLU A 284 -13.82 -5.23 -8.65
N THR A 285 -13.22 -6.22 -7.98
CA THR A 285 -12.47 -6.04 -6.74
C THR A 285 -11.07 -6.64 -6.85
N ALA A 286 -10.07 -5.98 -6.26
CA ALA A 286 -8.75 -6.53 -5.99
C ALA A 286 -8.55 -6.73 -4.49
N HIS A 287 -7.89 -7.82 -4.13
CA HIS A 287 -7.50 -8.12 -2.75
C HIS A 287 -6.02 -7.81 -2.56
N VAL A 288 -5.71 -7.08 -1.49
CA VAL A 288 -4.34 -6.74 -1.11
C VAL A 288 -4.10 -7.31 0.27
N GLU A 289 -3.04 -8.09 0.43
CA GLU A 289 -2.61 -8.61 1.71
C GLU A 289 -1.35 -7.89 2.17
N LEU A 290 -1.33 -7.57 3.46
CA LEU A 290 -0.26 -6.93 4.18
C LEU A 290 0.23 -7.93 5.23
N GLU A 291 1.46 -8.39 5.06
CA GLU A 291 2.15 -9.24 6.03
C GLU A 291 3.23 -8.41 6.73
N LEU A 292 3.15 -8.32 8.05
CA LEU A 292 4.24 -7.83 8.89
C LEU A 292 4.90 -9.03 9.55
N ARG A 293 6.21 -9.18 9.35
CA ARG A 293 7.05 -10.11 10.11
C ARG A 293 8.45 -9.52 10.27
N ILE A 294 8.83 -9.20 11.51
CA ILE A 294 10.15 -8.61 11.80
C ILE A 294 11.10 -9.74 12.22
N LEU A 295 12.06 -10.06 11.35
CA LEU A 295 13.12 -11.03 11.60
C LEU A 295 14.50 -10.37 11.74
N ASP A 296 14.69 -9.21 11.13
CA ASP A 296 15.94 -8.46 11.22
C ASP A 296 16.11 -7.87 12.63
N VAL A 297 17.18 -8.28 13.30
CA VAL A 297 17.49 -7.85 14.67
C VAL A 297 17.92 -6.38 14.71
N ALA A 298 18.48 -5.84 13.63
CA ALA A 298 18.80 -4.42 13.56
C ALA A 298 17.52 -3.57 13.60
N VAL A 299 16.47 -3.98 12.87
CA VAL A 299 15.15 -3.34 12.90
C VAL A 299 14.52 -3.46 14.28
N ALA A 300 14.64 -4.62 14.92
CA ALA A 300 14.15 -4.82 16.29
C ALA A 300 14.85 -3.90 17.30
N HIS A 301 16.17 -3.70 17.16
CA HIS A 301 16.94 -2.78 17.98
C HIS A 301 16.49 -1.32 17.78
N GLU A 302 16.29 -0.88 16.53
CA GLU A 302 15.77 0.46 16.22
C GLU A 302 14.37 0.69 16.82
N LEU A 303 13.51 -0.32 16.79
CA LEU A 303 12.18 -0.28 17.40
C LEU A 303 12.26 -0.22 18.94
N ASN A 304 13.15 -1.00 19.55
CA ASN A 304 13.36 -1.00 21.01
C ASN A 304 13.90 0.35 21.54
N GLU A 305 14.75 1.04 20.77
CA GLU A 305 15.26 2.36 21.15
C GLU A 305 14.30 3.51 20.76
N GLY A 306 13.17 3.21 20.12
CA GLY A 306 12.21 4.20 19.63
C GLY A 306 12.74 5.05 18.47
N LEU A 307 13.77 4.58 17.77
CA LEU A 307 14.32 5.22 16.57
C LEU A 307 13.46 4.94 15.33
N LEU A 308 12.78 3.80 15.33
CA LEU A 308 11.77 3.41 14.35
C LEU A 308 10.42 3.27 15.05
N GLU A 309 9.35 3.70 14.40
CA GLU A 309 7.98 3.51 14.85
C GLU A 309 7.18 2.72 13.81
N LEU A 310 6.23 1.90 14.27
CA LEU A 310 5.28 1.19 13.40
C LEU A 310 4.08 2.09 13.08
N ASP A 311 4.34 3.26 12.49
CA ASP A 311 3.32 4.19 11.98
C ASP A 311 3.75 4.66 10.57
N ASP A 312 2.88 4.42 9.58
CA ASP A 312 3.14 4.82 8.19
C ASP A 312 1.83 4.99 7.39
N ILE A 313 1.91 5.51 6.17
CA ILE A 313 0.77 5.74 5.28
C ILE A 313 1.07 5.14 3.89
N LEU A 314 0.25 4.20 3.45
CA LEU A 314 0.26 3.75 2.05
C LEU A 314 -0.55 4.71 1.19
N VAL A 315 0.00 5.07 0.03
CA VAL A 315 -0.67 5.95 -0.93
C VAL A 315 -1.07 5.17 -2.17
N LEU A 316 -2.37 4.98 -2.35
CA LEU A 316 -2.96 4.38 -3.53
C LEU A 316 -3.38 5.49 -4.49
N ARG A 317 -2.76 5.54 -5.66
CA ARG A 317 -3.08 6.47 -6.74
C ARG A 317 -4.00 5.83 -7.75
N VAL A 318 -5.05 6.55 -8.12
CA VAL A 318 -5.94 6.19 -9.24
C VAL A 318 -5.65 7.14 -10.41
N GLU A 319 -5.36 6.58 -11.59
CA GLU A 319 -5.09 7.35 -12.80
C GLU A 319 -6.33 8.16 -13.21
N GLY A 320 -6.21 9.50 -13.26
CA GLY A 320 -7.35 10.40 -13.52
C GLY A 320 -8.39 10.48 -12.39
N GLY A 321 -8.13 9.85 -11.25
CA GLY A 321 -9.01 9.79 -10.08
C GLY A 321 -8.43 10.48 -8.84
N ARG A 322 -8.99 10.14 -7.67
CA ARG A 322 -8.52 10.63 -6.36
C ARG A 322 -7.49 9.65 -5.75
N ASP A 323 -6.48 10.19 -5.09
CA ASP A 323 -5.54 9.43 -4.27
C ASP A 323 -6.15 9.02 -2.92
N HIS A 324 -5.90 7.78 -2.48
CA HIS A 324 -6.34 7.24 -1.20
C HIS A 324 -5.14 7.06 -0.27
N PHE A 325 -5.27 7.58 0.95
CA PHE A 325 -4.26 7.49 2.01
C PHE A 325 -4.72 6.47 3.04
N ILE A 326 -3.95 5.39 3.20
CA ILE A 326 -4.30 4.27 4.08
C ILE A 326 -3.29 4.27 5.23
N PRO A 327 -3.64 4.81 6.41
CA PRO A 327 -2.74 4.81 7.55
C PRO A 327 -2.60 3.38 8.10
N ILE A 328 -1.37 3.01 8.45
CA ILE A 328 -1.01 1.72 9.01
C ILE A 328 -0.32 1.96 10.34
N ARG A 329 -0.81 1.29 11.38
CA ARG A 329 -0.25 1.39 12.72
C ARG A 329 -0.12 0.05 13.40
N GLY A 330 0.94 -0.09 14.18
CA GLY A 330 1.16 -1.21 15.08
C GLY A 330 1.77 -0.74 16.39
N HIS A 331 1.64 -1.56 17.43
CA HIS A 331 2.29 -1.33 18.71
C HIS A 331 3.45 -2.31 18.85
N TRP A 332 4.69 -1.83 18.83
CA TRP A 332 5.85 -2.69 19.07
C TRP A 332 5.90 -3.13 20.54
N LEU A 333 6.11 -4.41 20.77
CA LEU A 333 6.41 -4.97 22.09
C LEU A 333 7.93 -5.15 22.20
N ASP A 334 8.51 -4.48 23.19
CA ASP A 334 9.96 -4.49 23.39
C ASP A 334 10.48 -5.92 23.58
N THR A 335 11.66 -6.17 23.01
CA THR A 335 12.36 -7.45 23.12
C THR A 335 13.72 -7.29 23.76
N SER A 336 14.14 -8.28 24.55
CA SER A 336 15.47 -8.37 25.15
C SER A 336 16.59 -8.52 24.11
N LEU A 337 16.24 -8.92 22.88
CA LEU A 337 17.17 -9.10 21.79
C LEU A 337 17.82 -7.76 21.35
N GLY A 338 19.13 -7.77 21.10
CA GLY A 338 19.86 -6.61 20.60
C GLY A 338 20.26 -5.58 21.67
N HIS A 339 20.12 -5.90 22.96
CA HIS A 339 20.60 -5.04 24.04
C HIS A 339 21.98 -5.44 24.56
N SER A 340 22.73 -4.48 25.09
CA SER A 340 24.00 -4.74 25.77
C SER A 340 23.78 -5.37 27.15
N ILE A 341 24.79 -6.04 27.70
CA ILE A 341 24.74 -6.60 29.06
C ILE A 341 24.38 -5.54 30.10
N ASP A 342 24.89 -4.32 29.94
CA ASP A 342 24.57 -3.18 30.81
C ASP A 342 23.09 -2.80 30.83
N LYS A 343 22.38 -2.97 29.72
CA LYS A 343 20.94 -2.71 29.63
C LYS A 343 20.14 -3.91 30.13
N LEU A 344 20.56 -5.13 29.78
CA LEU A 344 19.92 -6.37 30.22
C LEU A 344 19.96 -6.56 31.74
N THR A 345 21.08 -6.24 32.39
CA THR A 345 21.23 -6.35 33.86
C THR A 345 20.34 -5.39 34.66
N ARG A 346 19.68 -4.45 33.99
CA ARG A 346 18.72 -3.51 34.59
C ARG A 346 17.26 -3.91 34.36
N ILE A 347 17.01 -4.99 33.61
CA ILE A 347 15.66 -5.51 33.39
C ILE A 347 15.16 -6.13 34.70
N PRO A 348 14.01 -5.68 35.25
CA PRO A 348 13.47 -6.18 36.50
C PRO A 348 12.87 -7.58 36.35
N GLU A 349 12.50 -8.17 37.48
CA GLU A 349 11.68 -9.38 37.49
C GLU A 349 10.37 -9.16 36.74
N GLY A 350 9.93 -10.10 35.90
CA GLY A 350 8.79 -9.92 34.98
C GLY A 350 9.16 -9.48 33.56
N GLY A 351 10.45 -9.38 33.23
CA GLY A 351 10.94 -9.28 31.86
C GLY A 351 10.89 -7.85 31.31
N ILE A 352 11.43 -7.66 30.10
CA ILE A 352 11.57 -6.33 29.49
C ILE A 352 10.22 -5.63 29.29
N ARG A 353 9.16 -6.40 29.01
CA ARG A 353 7.82 -5.85 28.77
C ARG A 353 7.15 -5.28 30.02
N ARG A 354 7.66 -5.60 31.21
CA ARG A 354 7.22 -4.95 32.46
C ARG A 354 7.73 -3.51 32.58
N LEU A 355 8.87 -3.19 31.97
CA LEU A 355 9.39 -1.83 31.90
C LEU A 355 8.63 -0.99 30.88
N GLN A 356 8.14 -1.64 29.82
CA GLN A 356 7.37 -0.98 28.79
C GLN A 356 6.13 -0.31 29.42
N ARG A 357 5.93 0.98 29.10
CA ARG A 357 4.84 1.85 29.61
C ARG A 357 5.02 2.38 31.05
N GLN A 358 6.17 2.18 31.70
CA GLN A 358 6.48 2.90 32.93
C GLN A 358 6.84 4.35 32.60
N ARG A 359 5.92 5.29 32.88
CA ARG A 359 6.25 6.72 32.87
C ARG A 359 7.00 7.03 34.17
N PRO A 360 8.20 7.64 34.12
CA PRO A 360 8.83 8.12 35.34
C PRO A 360 7.89 9.11 36.02
N ASP A 361 7.58 8.84 37.28
CA ASP A 361 6.66 9.63 38.10
C ASP A 361 7.30 11.01 38.34
N SER A 362 6.95 12.00 37.52
CA SER A 362 7.51 13.36 37.59
C SER A 362 7.00 14.17 38.78
N SER A 363 6.34 13.55 39.75
CA SER A 363 5.69 14.24 40.88
C SER A 363 6.61 14.59 42.05
N LYS A 364 7.93 14.37 41.99
CA LYS A 364 8.88 14.82 43.04
C LYS A 364 10.19 15.38 42.49
N GLY A 365 10.12 16.57 41.90
CA GLY A 365 11.30 17.38 41.57
C GLY A 365 10.93 18.86 41.46
N LYS A 366 10.75 19.53 42.60
CA LYS A 366 10.52 20.98 42.64
C LYS A 366 11.87 21.71 42.64
N GLY A 367 12.12 22.54 41.63
CA GLY A 367 13.04 23.69 41.74
C GLY A 367 13.98 23.92 40.55
N GLY A 368 13.66 24.90 39.71
CA GLY A 368 14.60 25.50 38.74
C GLY A 368 13.93 25.83 37.41
N GLY A 369 13.41 27.06 37.30
CA GLY A 369 12.64 27.50 36.14
C GLY A 369 13.45 27.83 34.89
N ALA A 370 12.79 27.72 33.73
CA ALA A 370 12.91 28.65 32.63
C ALA A 370 11.65 28.50 31.77
N ALA A 371 10.94 29.61 31.58
CA ALA A 371 9.71 29.70 30.82
C ALA A 371 10.00 29.76 29.31
N SER A 372 9.15 29.12 28.52
CA SER A 372 8.79 29.63 27.20
C SER A 372 7.34 29.26 26.88
N SER A 373 6.53 30.32 26.87
CA SER A 373 5.11 30.39 26.59
C SER A 373 4.74 30.08 25.14
N SER A 374 3.61 29.42 24.91
CA SER A 374 2.64 29.87 23.92
C SER A 374 1.23 29.36 24.25
N SER A 375 0.36 30.33 24.46
CA SER A 375 -1.06 30.30 24.77
C SER A 375 -1.94 29.64 23.70
N SER A 376 -3.05 29.03 24.12
CA SER A 376 -4.40 29.44 23.68
C SER A 376 -5.48 28.82 24.57
N ALA A 377 -6.33 29.70 25.11
CA ALA A 377 -7.47 29.41 25.96
C ALA A 377 -8.77 29.29 25.14
N LYS A 378 -9.74 28.55 25.68
CA LYS A 378 -11.20 28.83 25.74
C LYS A 378 -11.86 27.65 26.49
N ASP A 379 -12.39 27.88 27.70
CA ASP A 379 -13.81 28.17 28.01
C ASP A 379 -14.75 27.09 27.46
N SER A 380 -15.63 26.42 28.21
CA SER A 380 -16.47 26.93 29.30
C SER A 380 -17.25 25.80 30.02
N THR A 381 -17.53 26.02 31.32
CA THR A 381 -18.76 25.66 32.07
C THR A 381 -19.27 24.21 32.19
N SER A 382 -19.17 23.68 33.43
CA SER A 382 -20.15 22.78 34.06
C SER A 382 -21.21 23.59 34.82
N PRO A 383 -22.39 23.04 35.13
CA PRO A 383 -22.62 22.38 36.44
C PRO A 383 -23.48 21.09 36.25
N SER A 384 -23.69 20.14 37.17
CA SER A 384 -23.89 20.16 38.61
C SER A 384 -23.95 18.71 39.15
N SER A 385 -23.49 18.51 40.39
CA SER A 385 -24.01 17.62 41.45
C SER A 385 -24.63 16.25 41.11
N SER A 386 -24.05 15.17 41.65
CA SER A 386 -24.76 14.34 42.64
C SER A 386 -23.79 13.58 43.55
N SER A 387 -24.09 13.69 44.83
CA SER A 387 -23.48 12.97 45.95
C SER A 387 -24.16 11.62 46.12
N TYR A 388 -23.40 10.53 46.22
CA TYR A 388 -23.81 9.38 47.05
C TYR A 388 -22.57 8.64 47.56
N GLY A 389 -22.44 8.60 48.88
CA GLY A 389 -21.44 7.81 49.59
C GLY A 389 -21.81 6.33 49.63
N GLY A 390 -20.78 5.49 49.69
CA GLY A 390 -20.92 4.04 49.77
C GLY A 390 -19.59 3.38 50.12
N SER A 391 -19.36 3.29 51.43
CA SER A 391 -18.43 2.47 52.21
C SER A 391 -17.60 1.39 51.50
N LEU A 392 -16.28 1.46 51.76
CA LEU A 392 -15.29 0.37 51.65
C LEU A 392 -15.62 -0.80 52.59
N PRO A 393 -15.11 -2.00 52.28
CA PRO A 393 -14.48 -2.84 53.29
C PRO A 393 -12.99 -3.03 53.01
N SER A 394 -12.25 -2.86 54.10
CA SER A 394 -10.83 -3.09 54.32
C SER A 394 -10.35 -4.51 54.01
N SER A 395 -9.12 -4.63 53.49
CA SER A 395 -8.29 -5.82 53.61
C SER A 395 -6.84 -5.45 53.96
N PRO A 396 -6.08 -6.37 54.56
CA PRO A 396 -5.24 -6.07 55.72
C PRO A 396 -3.82 -5.63 55.37
N THR A 397 -3.31 -4.84 56.31
CA THR A 397 -1.93 -4.41 56.53
C THR A 397 -0.90 -5.54 56.48
N ALA A 398 0.17 -5.33 55.72
CA ALA A 398 1.51 -5.90 55.95
C ALA A 398 2.56 -4.77 55.85
N PRO A 399 3.66 -4.85 56.62
CA PRO A 399 4.28 -3.67 57.23
C PRO A 399 5.23 -2.92 56.31
N GLY A 400 5.30 -1.61 56.53
CA GLY A 400 6.11 -0.68 55.77
C GLY A 400 7.62 -0.94 55.83
N ARG A 401 8.26 -0.83 54.69
CA ARG A 401 9.68 -0.51 54.57
C ARG A 401 9.82 0.83 53.85
N LYS A 402 10.48 1.77 54.54
CA LYS A 402 10.87 3.08 54.01
C LYS A 402 11.69 2.86 52.74
N ARG A 403 11.19 3.28 51.57
CA ARG A 403 12.02 3.39 50.35
C ARG A 403 12.92 4.60 50.50
N GLY A 404 14.17 4.36 50.86
CA GLY A 404 15.26 5.26 50.51
C GLY A 404 15.45 5.26 48.99
N ASN A 405 16.23 6.22 48.48
CA ASN A 405 16.76 6.19 47.12
C ASN A 405 17.51 4.86 46.87
N GLU A 406 16.80 3.81 46.47
CA GLU A 406 17.41 2.59 45.95
C GLU A 406 17.92 2.92 44.54
N GLU A 407 19.23 2.85 44.37
CA GLU A 407 19.83 2.73 43.03
C GLU A 407 19.11 1.62 42.25
N PRO A 408 18.93 1.77 40.93
CA PRO A 408 18.21 0.78 40.13
C PRO A 408 18.82 -0.61 40.37
N VAL A 409 17.98 -1.59 40.70
CA VAL A 409 18.39 -2.99 40.94
C VAL A 409 19.19 -3.45 39.73
N ARG A 410 20.50 -3.65 39.92
CA ARG A 410 21.39 -4.25 38.94
C ARG A 410 21.61 -5.71 39.30
N PHE A 411 21.25 -6.60 38.39
CA PHE A 411 21.56 -8.02 38.53
C PHE A 411 23.02 -8.28 38.16
N SER A 412 23.62 -9.26 38.81
CA SER A 412 25.02 -9.63 38.56
C SER A 412 25.24 -10.23 37.16
N ALA A 413 24.19 -10.71 36.50
CA ALA A 413 24.20 -11.12 35.09
C ALA A 413 22.79 -10.98 34.49
N PRO A 414 22.65 -10.91 33.15
CA PRO A 414 21.35 -10.94 32.48
C PRO A 414 20.53 -12.18 32.88
N ARG A 415 19.29 -11.97 33.32
CA ARG A 415 18.38 -13.07 33.72
C ARG A 415 18.00 -13.93 32.52
N GLU A 416 17.95 -13.31 31.35
CA GLU A 416 17.66 -13.94 30.07
C GLU A 416 18.70 -15.01 29.75
N LEU A 417 19.99 -14.69 29.92
CA LEU A 417 21.09 -15.66 29.73
C LEU A 417 21.00 -16.78 30.75
N PHE A 418 20.78 -16.47 32.03
CA PHE A 418 20.63 -17.47 33.08
C PHE A 418 19.55 -18.50 32.73
N ARG A 419 18.34 -18.02 32.38
CA ARG A 419 17.22 -18.89 32.00
C ARG A 419 17.50 -19.74 30.77
N LEU A 420 18.06 -19.15 29.71
CA LEU A 420 18.42 -19.89 28.50
C LEU A 420 19.44 -20.98 28.82
N THR A 421 20.50 -20.66 29.56
CA THR A 421 21.55 -21.63 29.90
C THR A 421 21.02 -22.78 30.76
N GLU A 422 20.20 -22.49 31.77
CA GLU A 422 19.63 -23.49 32.68
C GLU A 422 18.70 -24.46 31.93
N VAL A 423 17.80 -23.93 31.09
CA VAL A 423 16.83 -24.76 30.34
C VAL A 423 17.54 -25.60 29.28
N ILE A 424 18.51 -25.03 28.55
CA ILE A 424 19.28 -25.76 27.53
C ILE A 424 20.08 -26.89 28.17
N GLU A 425 20.75 -26.63 29.29
CA GLU A 425 21.49 -27.65 30.04
C GLU A 425 20.56 -28.80 30.49
N GLY A 426 19.44 -28.45 31.15
CA GLY A 426 18.49 -29.45 31.64
C GLY A 426 17.77 -30.22 30.53
N LEU A 427 17.53 -29.60 29.37
CA LEU A 427 17.00 -30.30 28.20
C LEU A 427 18.04 -31.21 27.55
N THR A 428 19.30 -30.80 27.50
CA THR A 428 20.39 -31.60 26.93
C THR A 428 20.50 -32.94 27.64
N ALA A 429 20.60 -32.93 28.98
CA ALA A 429 20.66 -34.15 29.78
C ALA A 429 19.43 -35.05 29.56
N ARG A 430 18.23 -34.45 29.44
CA ARG A 430 16.99 -35.20 29.17
C ARG A 430 16.96 -35.82 27.77
N VAL A 431 17.46 -35.12 26.75
CA VAL A 431 17.53 -35.62 25.37
C VAL A 431 18.55 -36.75 25.26
N VAL A 432 19.71 -36.60 25.89
CA VAL A 432 20.74 -37.66 25.95
C VAL A 432 20.19 -38.90 26.64
N ALA A 433 19.55 -38.75 27.81
CA ALA A 433 18.94 -39.87 28.52
C ALA A 433 17.79 -40.53 27.75
N GLU A 434 16.94 -39.75 27.08
CA GLU A 434 15.84 -40.27 26.24
C GLU A 434 16.37 -41.06 25.04
N TRP A 435 17.43 -40.57 24.40
CA TRP A 435 18.10 -41.27 23.31
C TRP A 435 18.65 -42.62 23.78
N ASP A 436 19.38 -42.63 24.89
CA ASP A 436 19.91 -43.86 25.50
C ASP A 436 18.78 -44.86 25.80
N MET A 437 17.63 -44.42 26.30
CA MET A 437 16.50 -45.32 26.57
C MET A 437 15.84 -45.87 25.30
N THR A 438 15.76 -45.07 24.23
CA THR A 438 15.02 -45.41 23.00
C THR A 438 15.86 -46.17 21.98
N HIS A 439 17.18 -46.00 21.97
CA HIS A 439 18.09 -46.57 20.99
C HIS A 439 18.99 -47.70 21.56
N THR A 440 18.94 -47.99 22.86
CA THR A 440 19.77 -49.04 23.49
C THR A 440 19.14 -50.44 23.50
N SER A 441 17.93 -50.64 22.97
CA SER A 441 17.24 -51.94 23.06
C SER A 441 16.59 -52.41 21.76
N ALA A 442 17.40 -53.02 20.89
CA ALA A 442 16.95 -54.17 20.11
C ALA A 442 17.96 -55.31 20.27
N PRO A 443 17.65 -56.39 21.03
CA PRO A 443 18.39 -57.62 20.87
C PRO A 443 18.12 -58.09 19.45
N VAL A 444 19.16 -58.18 18.64
CA VAL A 444 19.10 -58.83 17.32
C VAL A 444 18.68 -60.27 17.57
N SER A 445 17.38 -60.56 17.44
CA SER A 445 16.91 -61.91 17.24
C SER A 445 17.44 -62.33 15.87
N ILE A 446 18.05 -63.51 15.82
CA ILE A 446 18.70 -64.08 14.63
C ILE A 446 17.73 -64.29 13.44
N ASP A 447 16.43 -64.04 13.63
CA ASP A 447 15.38 -64.33 12.66
C ASP A 447 14.69 -63.09 12.04
N ALA A 448 15.14 -61.86 12.33
CA ALA A 448 14.57 -60.66 11.71
C ALA A 448 15.24 -60.35 10.35
N VAL A 449 14.86 -61.12 9.33
CA VAL A 449 15.09 -60.82 7.92
C VAL A 449 14.06 -59.75 7.50
N ASP A 450 14.54 -58.67 6.87
CA ASP A 450 13.79 -57.68 6.08
C ASP A 450 12.80 -56.74 6.79
N THR A 451 13.31 -55.83 7.63
CA THR A 451 12.73 -54.46 7.70
C THR A 451 13.84 -53.42 7.60
N ALA A 452 13.74 -52.53 6.63
CA ALA A 452 14.75 -51.52 6.30
C ALA A 452 14.86 -50.38 7.33
N ASP A 453 14.09 -50.42 8.42
CA ASP A 453 13.91 -49.31 9.37
C ASP A 453 14.73 -49.45 10.68
N ALA A 454 15.51 -50.54 10.84
CA ALA A 454 16.34 -50.78 12.02
C ALA A 454 17.85 -50.75 11.70
N ILE A 455 18.27 -49.82 10.84
CA ILE A 455 19.69 -49.49 10.64
C ILE A 455 20.11 -48.60 11.82
N ASP A 456 21.18 -48.98 12.54
CA ASP A 456 21.81 -48.27 13.65
C ASP A 456 21.85 -46.74 13.41
N ALA A 457 20.89 -45.98 13.95
CA ALA A 457 20.92 -44.52 13.92
C ALA A 457 21.99 -44.05 14.91
N MET A 458 23.04 -43.39 14.40
CA MET A 458 24.07 -42.79 15.26
C MET A 458 23.48 -41.61 16.04
N PRO A 459 23.92 -41.38 17.29
CA PRO A 459 23.48 -40.22 18.04
C PRO A 459 23.89 -38.91 17.34
N PRO A 460 23.07 -37.85 17.40
CA PRO A 460 23.36 -36.58 16.76
C PRO A 460 24.70 -35.96 17.17
N TRP A 461 25.12 -36.15 18.43
CA TRP A 461 26.40 -35.66 18.94
C TRP A 461 27.63 -36.44 18.44
N ALA A 462 27.45 -37.64 17.87
CA ALA A 462 28.54 -38.36 17.21
C ALA A 462 28.80 -37.83 15.79
N GLU A 463 27.78 -37.32 15.11
CA GLU A 463 27.89 -36.70 13.78
C GLU A 463 28.31 -35.23 13.88
N HIS A 464 27.85 -34.53 14.92
CA HIS A 464 28.04 -33.09 15.10
C HIS A 464 28.80 -32.79 16.40
N PRO A 465 30.13 -32.51 16.32
CA PRO A 465 30.96 -32.26 17.50
C PRO A 465 30.57 -31.03 18.33
N ALA A 466 29.81 -30.07 17.77
CA ALA A 466 29.31 -28.90 18.49
C ALA A 466 27.79 -28.99 18.81
N TRP A 467 27.22 -30.20 18.81
CA TRP A 467 25.82 -30.43 19.19
C TRP A 467 25.56 -30.00 20.65
N PRO A 468 24.47 -29.26 20.97
CA PRO A 468 23.33 -28.93 20.11
C PRO A 468 23.40 -27.55 19.41
N PHE A 469 24.55 -26.85 19.44
CA PHE A 469 24.69 -25.47 18.95
C PHE A 469 25.12 -25.37 17.48
N GLN A 470 25.32 -26.51 16.82
CA GLN A 470 25.75 -26.57 15.43
C GLN A 470 24.56 -26.39 14.49
N GLU A 471 24.60 -25.39 13.61
CA GLU A 471 23.46 -25.06 12.73
C GLU A 471 23.06 -26.22 11.78
N GLU A 472 24.00 -27.10 11.45
CA GLU A 472 23.76 -28.26 10.58
C GLU A 472 22.92 -29.36 11.25
N CYS A 473 22.88 -29.44 12.59
CA CYS A 473 22.10 -30.46 13.29
C CYS A 473 20.64 -30.05 13.53
N TRP A 474 20.28 -28.80 13.25
CA TRP A 474 18.91 -28.29 13.42
C TRP A 474 18.03 -28.70 12.24
N SER A 475 17.34 -29.82 12.42
CA SER A 475 16.23 -30.25 11.56
C SER A 475 15.11 -29.20 11.54
N GLU A 476 14.37 -29.12 10.44
CA GLU A 476 13.22 -28.22 10.27
C GLU A 476 13.54 -26.71 10.34
N ARG A 477 14.81 -26.28 10.41
CA ARG A 477 15.20 -24.86 10.51
C ARG A 477 14.63 -23.92 9.43
N THR A 478 14.22 -24.47 8.29
CA THR A 478 13.64 -23.73 7.15
C THR A 478 12.11 -23.65 7.19
N THR A 479 11.44 -24.31 8.14
CA THR A 479 9.98 -24.31 8.24
C THR A 479 9.48 -23.06 8.97
N THR A 480 8.23 -22.70 8.71
CA THR A 480 7.55 -21.62 9.43
C THR A 480 7.32 -21.98 10.89
N SER A 481 7.02 -23.25 11.20
CA SER A 481 6.82 -23.75 12.56
C SER A 481 8.06 -23.53 13.45
N TRP A 482 9.25 -23.74 12.88
CA TRP A 482 10.51 -23.45 13.57
C TRP A 482 10.66 -21.95 13.91
N GLN A 483 10.38 -21.07 12.94
CA GLN A 483 10.46 -19.63 13.16
C GLN A 483 9.43 -19.14 14.19
N ASP A 484 8.23 -19.70 14.16
CA ASP A 484 7.18 -19.41 15.14
C ASP A 484 7.59 -19.90 16.54
N ALA A 485 8.23 -21.07 16.64
CA ALA A 485 8.75 -21.57 17.90
C ALA A 485 9.87 -20.69 18.49
N ILE A 486 10.79 -20.17 17.68
CA ILE A 486 11.79 -19.18 18.14
C ILE A 486 11.08 -17.90 18.62
N SER A 487 10.06 -17.42 17.90
CA SER A 487 9.27 -16.25 18.30
C SER A 487 8.58 -16.46 19.66
N GLU A 488 8.00 -17.64 19.91
CA GLU A 488 7.38 -17.96 21.21
C GLU A 488 8.40 -18.11 22.34
N ALA A 489 9.56 -18.71 22.08
CA ALA A 489 10.63 -18.80 23.07
C ALA A 489 11.17 -17.41 23.44
N LEU A 490 11.38 -16.52 22.47
CA LEU A 490 11.79 -15.14 22.74
C LEU A 490 10.69 -14.36 23.46
N ASN A 491 9.42 -14.57 23.09
CA ASN A 491 8.30 -13.97 23.79
C ASN A 491 8.26 -14.36 25.27
N ALA A 492 8.47 -15.64 25.59
CA ALA A 492 8.54 -16.12 26.96
C ALA A 492 9.74 -15.56 27.72
N LEU A 493 10.87 -15.37 27.03
CA LEU A 493 12.04 -14.68 27.59
C LEU A 493 11.72 -13.22 27.95
N ASP A 494 11.04 -12.51 27.05
CA ASP A 494 10.68 -11.10 27.19
C ASP A 494 9.60 -10.84 28.27
N THR A 495 8.75 -11.84 28.55
CA THR A 495 7.68 -11.80 29.57
C THR A 495 8.04 -12.51 30.88
N ASP A 496 9.26 -13.05 31.00
CA ASP A 496 9.72 -13.80 32.18
C ASP A 496 8.90 -15.09 32.44
N GLU A 497 8.37 -15.71 31.39
CA GLU A 497 7.63 -16.99 31.41
C GLU A 497 8.56 -18.22 31.22
N PRO A 498 8.10 -19.44 31.53
CA PRO A 498 8.88 -20.65 31.34
C PRO A 498 9.10 -21.01 29.86
N LEU A 499 10.37 -21.11 29.43
CA LEU A 499 10.77 -21.32 28.02
C LEU A 499 10.31 -22.66 27.42
N GLU A 500 10.45 -23.77 28.15
CA GLU A 500 10.09 -25.09 27.60
C GLU A 500 8.57 -25.25 27.44
N SER A 501 7.80 -24.62 28.33
CA SER A 501 6.34 -24.66 28.35
C SER A 501 5.69 -23.74 27.31
N SER A 502 6.41 -22.71 26.85
CA SER A 502 5.92 -21.80 25.81
C SER A 502 6.07 -22.37 24.40
N LEU A 503 6.94 -23.37 24.21
CA LEU A 503 7.10 -24.08 22.94
C LEU A 503 5.93 -25.03 22.67
N PRO A 504 5.60 -25.31 21.39
CA PRO A 504 4.49 -26.19 21.03
C PRO A 504 4.53 -27.53 21.79
N PRO A 505 3.39 -28.02 22.32
CA PRO A 505 3.36 -29.21 23.18
C PRO A 505 3.64 -30.50 22.40
N ASP A 506 3.35 -30.52 21.12
CA ASP A 506 3.57 -31.60 20.15
C ASP A 506 5.02 -31.68 19.63
N MET A 507 5.82 -30.63 19.85
CA MET A 507 7.20 -30.58 19.41
C MET A 507 8.09 -31.57 20.20
N PRO A 508 8.87 -32.45 19.53
CA PRO A 508 9.80 -33.37 20.21
C PRO A 508 10.85 -32.64 21.05
N ARG A 509 11.29 -33.25 22.16
CA ARG A 509 12.26 -32.61 23.09
C ARG A 509 13.55 -32.18 22.41
N ILE A 510 14.05 -32.97 21.46
CA ILE A 510 15.24 -32.64 20.69
C ILE A 510 15.04 -31.40 19.81
N GLN A 511 13.86 -31.21 19.21
CA GLN A 511 13.54 -30.00 18.45
C GLN A 511 13.43 -28.79 19.38
N LYS A 512 12.83 -28.95 20.57
CA LYS A 512 12.79 -27.88 21.59
C LYS A 512 14.20 -27.44 21.99
N LEU A 513 15.11 -28.40 22.18
CA LEU A 513 16.53 -28.13 22.46
C LEU A 513 17.18 -27.33 21.32
N TYR A 514 16.94 -27.72 20.07
CA TYR A 514 17.47 -27.01 18.90
C TYR A 514 16.94 -25.58 18.81
N VAL A 515 15.64 -25.36 19.00
CA VAL A 515 15.04 -24.00 18.98
C VAL A 515 15.70 -23.11 20.03
N LEU A 516 15.89 -23.61 21.25
CA LEU A 516 16.50 -22.84 22.34
C LEU A 516 18.01 -22.63 22.14
N ALA A 517 18.73 -23.62 21.60
CA ALA A 517 20.14 -23.48 21.22
C ALA A 517 20.31 -22.42 20.13
N ALA A 518 19.45 -22.43 19.11
CA ALA A 518 19.42 -21.42 18.06
C ALA A 518 19.09 -20.03 18.61
N LEU A 519 18.12 -19.92 19.52
CA LEU A 519 17.79 -18.67 20.21
C LEU A 519 18.98 -18.14 21.02
N LEU A 520 19.70 -18.99 21.76
CA LEU A 520 20.91 -18.57 22.50
C LEU A 520 21.99 -18.05 21.55
N ILE A 521 22.29 -18.78 20.47
CA ILE A 521 23.28 -18.35 19.47
C ILE A 521 22.86 -17.03 18.82
N MET A 522 21.58 -16.87 18.47
CA MET A 522 21.03 -15.62 17.95
C MET A 522 21.17 -14.47 18.96
N PHE A 523 20.87 -14.73 20.24
CA PHE A 523 20.95 -13.74 21.32
C PHE A 523 22.39 -13.25 21.51
N LEU A 524 23.35 -14.18 21.62
CA LEU A 524 24.78 -13.88 21.75
C LEU A 524 25.32 -13.14 20.51
N ARG A 525 24.98 -13.64 19.32
CA ARG A 525 25.45 -13.09 18.04
C ARG A 525 24.95 -11.66 17.79
N ASN A 526 23.83 -11.26 18.38
CA ASN A 526 23.25 -9.92 18.19
C ASN A 526 23.46 -8.98 19.38
N MET A 527 24.23 -9.36 20.40
CA MET A 527 24.68 -8.39 21.40
C MET A 527 25.67 -7.40 20.76
N PRO A 528 25.48 -6.08 20.93
CA PRO A 528 26.31 -5.06 20.28
C PRO A 528 27.77 -5.16 20.72
N ASP A 529 28.01 -5.22 22.04
CA ASP A 529 29.36 -5.30 22.62
C ASP A 529 29.84 -6.75 22.85
N GLY A 530 28.95 -7.73 22.71
CA GLY A 530 29.17 -9.13 23.11
C GLY A 530 29.39 -9.30 24.62
N ILE A 531 29.72 -10.53 25.02
CA ILE A 531 30.05 -10.83 26.42
C ILE A 531 31.47 -10.34 26.74
N ILE A 532 32.43 -10.62 25.85
CA ILE A 532 33.77 -10.03 25.94
C ILE A 532 33.81 -8.86 24.96
N THR A 533 33.83 -7.64 25.51
CA THR A 533 33.90 -6.40 24.74
C THR A 533 35.22 -6.27 24.01
N ALA A 534 35.27 -5.42 22.97
CA ALA A 534 36.50 -5.16 22.23
C ALA A 534 37.66 -4.68 23.12
N GLN A 535 37.35 -3.94 24.20
CA GLN A 535 38.34 -3.47 25.17
C GLN A 535 38.86 -4.61 26.05
N LEU A 536 37.96 -5.45 26.58
CA LEU A 536 38.36 -6.63 27.37
C LEU A 536 39.17 -7.61 26.52
N TRP A 537 38.76 -7.82 25.26
CA TRP A 537 39.49 -8.67 24.33
C TRP A 537 40.92 -8.19 24.07
N GLN A 538 41.15 -6.89 23.92
CA GLN A 538 42.51 -6.35 23.72
C GLN A 538 43.43 -6.68 24.92
N GLN A 539 42.92 -6.61 26.14
CA GLN A 539 43.67 -6.98 27.34
C GLN A 539 43.97 -8.48 27.36
N ILE A 540 42.96 -9.32 27.08
CA ILE A 540 43.08 -10.78 27.01
C ILE A 540 44.07 -11.22 25.92
N ASP A 541 43.98 -10.64 24.72
CA ASP A 541 44.87 -10.94 23.60
C ASP A 541 46.31 -10.55 23.89
N THR A 542 46.52 -9.42 24.59
CA THR A 542 47.84 -8.99 25.05
C THR A 542 48.42 -9.97 26.07
N TYR A 543 47.60 -10.40 27.03
CA TYR A 543 47.96 -11.39 28.04
C TYR A 543 48.33 -12.75 27.40
N LEU A 544 47.47 -13.29 26.54
CA LEU A 544 47.70 -14.54 25.83
C LEU A 544 48.95 -14.46 24.92
N SER A 545 49.15 -13.34 24.22
CA SER A 545 50.34 -13.11 23.40
C SER A 545 51.64 -13.08 24.22
N ALA A 546 51.60 -12.61 25.46
CA ALA A 546 52.77 -12.63 26.35
C ALA A 546 53.14 -14.08 26.74
N TYR A 547 52.13 -14.92 27.02
CA TYR A 547 52.35 -16.34 27.30
C TYR A 547 52.85 -17.10 26.07
N GLU A 548 52.30 -16.88 24.87
CA GLU A 548 52.81 -17.50 23.64
C GLU A 548 54.31 -17.19 23.40
N LYS A 549 54.71 -15.93 23.65
CA LYS A 549 56.12 -15.49 23.57
C LYS A 549 57.00 -16.09 24.67
N ALA A 550 56.45 -16.41 25.83
CA ALA A 550 57.16 -17.07 26.91
C ALA A 550 57.34 -18.58 26.63
N GLU A 551 56.27 -19.27 26.19
CA GLU A 551 56.28 -20.70 25.85
C GLU A 551 57.23 -21.02 24.69
N SER A 552 57.28 -20.15 23.68
CA SER A 552 58.24 -20.29 22.56
C SER A 552 59.70 -20.19 23.00
N LYS A 553 59.99 -19.54 24.15
CA LYS A 553 61.34 -19.43 24.72
C LYS A 553 61.67 -20.57 25.69
N THR A 554 60.72 -21.02 26.51
CA THR A 554 60.94 -22.00 27.58
C THR A 554 60.67 -23.44 27.17
N LYS A 555 59.98 -23.69 26.04
CA LYS A 555 59.52 -25.02 25.57
C LYS A 555 58.66 -25.81 26.57
N THR A 556 58.25 -25.20 27.67
CA THR A 556 57.33 -25.78 28.66
C THR A 556 56.04 -24.97 28.65
N PRO A 557 54.88 -25.58 28.32
CA PRO A 557 53.60 -24.88 28.36
C PRO A 557 53.26 -24.47 29.81
N ALA A 558 52.72 -23.27 29.97
CA ALA A 558 52.28 -22.81 31.29
C ALA A 558 51.06 -23.63 31.75
N PRO A 559 50.89 -23.87 33.07
CA PRO A 559 49.71 -24.55 33.59
C PRO A 559 48.41 -23.87 33.12
N LEU A 560 47.44 -24.68 32.70
CA LEU A 560 46.15 -24.18 32.21
C LEU A 560 45.45 -23.25 33.22
N GLU A 561 45.58 -23.55 34.51
CA GLU A 561 45.01 -22.76 35.60
C GLU A 561 45.62 -21.37 35.74
N GLU A 562 46.90 -21.21 35.40
CA GLU A 562 47.55 -19.89 35.38
C GLU A 562 46.97 -19.04 34.24
N LYS A 563 46.76 -19.65 33.06
CA LYS A 563 46.11 -18.98 31.92
C LYS A 563 44.66 -18.59 32.25
N LYS A 564 43.87 -19.50 32.84
CA LYS A 564 42.49 -19.24 33.29
C LYS A 564 42.44 -18.10 34.32
N GLY A 565 43.29 -18.16 35.33
CA GLY A 565 43.32 -17.18 36.42
C GLY A 565 43.57 -15.75 35.93
N GLY A 566 44.54 -15.55 35.03
CA GLY A 566 44.79 -14.21 34.49
C GLY A 566 43.68 -13.69 33.58
N ILE A 567 43.00 -14.55 32.81
CA ILE A 567 41.81 -14.13 32.04
C ILE A 567 40.67 -13.74 32.98
N GLN A 568 40.44 -14.52 34.04
CA GLN A 568 39.42 -14.21 35.05
C GLN A 568 39.71 -12.91 35.80
N GLU A 569 40.98 -12.60 36.08
CA GLU A 569 41.39 -11.33 36.70
C GLU A 569 41.08 -10.13 35.79
N ILE A 570 41.30 -10.26 34.49
CA ILE A 570 40.92 -9.24 33.50
C ILE A 570 39.39 -9.07 33.47
N LEU A 571 38.64 -10.17 33.40
CA LEU A 571 37.18 -10.12 33.36
C LEU A 571 36.57 -9.60 34.66
N ALA A 572 37.21 -9.84 35.81
CA ALA A 572 36.74 -9.36 37.12
C ALA A 572 36.66 -7.82 37.22
N GLN A 573 37.33 -7.08 36.32
CA GLN A 573 37.18 -5.63 36.19
C GLN A 573 35.73 -5.24 35.82
N GLU A 574 35.02 -6.10 35.10
CA GLU A 574 33.63 -5.92 34.67
C GLU A 574 32.75 -7.08 35.16
N PRO A 575 32.19 -7.00 36.39
CA PRO A 575 31.54 -8.13 37.07
C PRO A 575 30.39 -8.76 36.27
N SER A 576 29.56 -7.93 35.60
CA SER A 576 28.43 -8.41 34.81
C SER A 576 28.85 -9.20 33.57
N HIS A 577 29.94 -8.79 32.93
CA HIS A 577 30.54 -9.50 31.82
C HIS A 577 31.22 -10.79 32.28
N ASN A 578 31.94 -10.75 33.41
CA ASN A 578 32.59 -11.92 34.00
C ASN A 578 31.59 -13.03 34.32
N ILE A 579 30.52 -12.71 35.04
CA ILE A 579 29.53 -13.72 35.46
C ILE A 579 28.80 -14.29 34.24
N SER A 580 28.47 -13.46 33.25
CA SER A 580 27.88 -13.92 31.99
C SER A 580 28.82 -14.87 31.23
N PHE A 581 30.12 -14.57 31.21
CA PHE A 581 31.13 -15.43 30.60
C PHE A 581 31.26 -16.77 31.32
N ILE A 582 31.34 -16.75 32.65
CA ILE A 582 31.40 -17.96 33.49
C ILE A 582 30.15 -18.82 33.31
N LEU A 583 28.97 -18.20 33.26
CA LEU A 583 27.70 -18.89 33.06
C LEU A 583 27.70 -19.67 31.74
N ILE A 584 28.07 -19.03 30.63
CA ILE A 584 28.12 -19.67 29.31
C ILE A 584 29.19 -20.77 29.27
N THR A 585 30.41 -20.48 29.70
CA THR A 585 31.51 -21.47 29.66
C THR A 585 31.23 -22.67 30.57
N SER A 586 30.61 -22.46 31.74
CA SER A 586 30.21 -23.54 32.64
C SER A 586 29.09 -24.40 32.06
N MET A 587 28.09 -23.79 31.42
CA MET A 587 27.03 -24.54 30.73
C MET A 587 27.59 -25.39 29.59
N VAL A 588 28.46 -24.82 28.75
CA VAL A 588 29.10 -25.55 27.64
C VAL A 588 29.99 -26.67 28.16
N GLN A 589 30.72 -26.44 29.25
CA GLN A 589 31.55 -27.47 29.89
C GLN A 589 30.69 -28.64 30.41
N ARG A 590 29.54 -28.36 31.05
CA ARG A 590 28.60 -29.39 31.53
C ARG A 590 27.99 -30.19 30.38
N ILE A 591 27.54 -29.51 29.32
CA ILE A 591 27.04 -30.17 28.10
C ILE A 591 28.12 -31.06 27.46
N THR A 592 29.36 -30.56 27.37
CA THR A 592 30.48 -31.32 26.82
C THR A 592 30.80 -32.56 27.64
N ALA A 593 30.74 -32.45 28.98
CA ALA A 593 30.93 -33.58 29.88
C ALA A 593 29.82 -34.63 29.72
N GLU A 594 28.56 -34.21 29.61
CA GLU A 594 27.40 -35.09 29.39
C GLU A 594 27.55 -35.88 28.08
N ILE A 595 27.89 -35.20 26.98
CA ILE A 595 28.11 -35.81 25.66
C ILE A 595 29.28 -36.79 25.69
N ALA A 596 30.37 -36.44 26.38
CA ALA A 596 31.54 -37.30 26.52
C ALA A 596 31.21 -38.59 27.29
N GLU A 597 30.39 -38.49 28.34
CA GLU A 597 29.91 -39.64 29.11
C GLU A 597 28.98 -40.53 28.27
N ALA A 598 28.02 -39.94 27.55
CA ALA A 598 27.14 -40.66 26.64
C ALA A 598 27.93 -41.41 25.55
N SER A 599 28.89 -40.74 24.92
CA SER A 599 29.77 -41.33 23.89
C SER A 599 30.65 -42.47 24.44
N TYR A 600 31.06 -42.38 25.71
CA TYR A 600 31.80 -43.46 26.37
C TYR A 600 30.89 -44.68 26.64
N ASN A 601 29.69 -44.45 27.16
CA ASN A 601 28.71 -45.50 27.44
C ASN A 601 28.28 -46.25 26.17
N GLU A 602 28.10 -45.54 25.05
CA GLU A 602 27.80 -46.13 23.75
C GLU A 602 28.91 -47.07 23.27
N ARG A 603 30.18 -46.63 23.36
CA ARG A 603 31.34 -47.45 23.01
C ARG A 603 31.46 -48.69 23.89
N ALA A 604 31.29 -48.53 25.20
CA ALA A 604 31.31 -49.66 26.13
C ALA A 604 30.20 -50.67 25.83
N SER A 605 29.01 -50.19 25.46
CA SER A 605 27.89 -51.04 25.02
C SER A 605 28.23 -51.82 23.74
N LEU A 606 28.79 -51.17 22.72
CA LEU A 606 29.23 -51.81 21.47
C LEU A 606 30.34 -52.86 21.69
N GLU A 607 31.33 -52.57 22.53
CA GLU A 607 32.38 -53.53 22.91
C GLU A 607 31.82 -54.75 23.67
N SER A 608 30.80 -54.54 24.52
CA SER A 608 30.12 -55.64 25.22
C SER A 608 29.29 -56.52 24.27
N ARG A 609 28.72 -55.95 23.21
CA ARG A 609 27.96 -56.68 22.17
C ARG A 609 28.87 -57.51 21.28
N THR A 610 30.03 -56.97 20.87
CA THR A 610 31.00 -57.67 20.01
C THR A 610 31.75 -58.80 20.72
N SER A 611 32.02 -58.65 22.03
CA SER A 611 32.65 -59.70 22.84
C SER A 611 31.75 -60.92 23.10
N ARG A 612 30.41 -60.76 23.08
CA ARG A 612 29.46 -61.88 23.21
C ARG A 612 29.31 -62.75 21.94
N VAL A 613 29.79 -62.29 20.78
CA VAL A 613 29.70 -63.01 19.50
C VAL A 613 30.97 -63.82 19.19
N SER A 614 32.04 -63.66 19.98
CA SER A 614 33.32 -64.34 19.74
C SER A 614 33.43 -65.66 20.51
N SER A 615 33.05 -66.77 19.88
CA SER A 615 33.37 -68.13 20.34
C SER A 615 34.88 -68.43 20.20
N PRO A 616 35.51 -69.26 21.07
CA PRO A 616 36.94 -69.55 20.96
C PRO A 616 37.21 -70.47 19.76
N PRO A 617 38.30 -70.28 18.98
CA PRO A 617 38.65 -71.21 17.93
C PRO A 617 39.25 -72.49 18.54
N THR A 618 38.69 -73.64 18.18
CA THR A 618 39.21 -74.95 18.52
C THR A 618 40.25 -75.42 17.48
N SER A 619 41.42 -75.78 18.00
CA SER A 619 42.43 -76.72 17.47
C SER A 619 43.57 -76.22 16.55
N PRO A 620 44.79 -76.79 16.69
CA PRO A 620 46.01 -76.27 16.07
C PRO A 620 46.36 -77.01 14.77
N ARG A 621 46.82 -76.28 13.75
CA ARG A 621 47.55 -76.87 12.62
C ARG A 621 48.82 -76.07 12.32
N LYS A 622 49.95 -76.77 12.39
CA LYS A 622 51.26 -76.33 11.91
C LYS A 622 51.26 -76.27 10.38
N GLY A 623 51.85 -75.22 9.82
CA GLY A 623 52.19 -75.09 8.40
C GLY A 623 52.97 -73.81 8.16
N ALA A 624 54.12 -73.92 7.52
CA ALA A 624 55.21 -72.94 7.50
C ALA A 624 55.05 -71.79 6.50
N SER A 625 55.77 -70.69 6.80
CA SER A 625 56.37 -69.69 5.91
C SER A 625 55.47 -68.82 5.02
N ALA A 626 55.47 -67.51 5.26
CA ALA A 626 56.25 -66.56 4.45
C ALA A 626 55.98 -65.12 4.89
N PHE A 627 57.06 -64.36 5.06
CA PHE A 627 57.06 -62.92 5.29
C PHE A 627 56.32 -62.15 4.19
N LYS A 628 55.42 -61.24 4.59
CA LYS A 628 55.21 -59.96 3.89
C LYS A 628 54.79 -58.89 4.89
N ARG A 629 55.76 -58.05 5.28
CA ARG A 629 55.49 -56.74 5.88
C ARG A 629 54.77 -55.91 4.81
N VAL A 630 53.54 -55.52 5.07
CA VAL A 630 52.91 -54.38 4.39
C VAL A 630 52.86 -53.26 5.42
N ALA A 631 53.54 -52.18 5.08
CA ALA A 631 53.64 -50.97 5.87
C ALA A 631 52.24 -50.38 6.12
N THR A 632 51.85 -50.31 7.39
CA THR A 632 50.82 -49.40 7.85
C THR A 632 51.35 -47.98 7.70
N PHE A 633 50.91 -47.29 6.64
CA PHE A 633 50.99 -45.84 6.56
C PHE A 633 50.33 -45.26 7.81
N GLY A 634 51.07 -44.38 8.49
CA GLY A 634 50.66 -43.77 9.74
C GLY A 634 49.31 -43.07 9.60
N ARG A 635 48.29 -43.67 10.23
CA ARG A 635 47.11 -42.93 10.65
C ARG A 635 47.52 -42.22 11.94
N VAL A 636 47.63 -40.89 11.88
CA VAL A 636 47.74 -40.06 13.09
C VAL A 636 46.62 -40.48 14.03
N PRO A 637 46.89 -40.78 15.32
CA PRO A 637 45.82 -41.14 16.25
C PRO A 637 44.83 -39.99 16.32
N ALA A 638 43.55 -40.27 16.02
CA ALA A 638 42.49 -39.29 16.16
C ALA A 638 42.41 -38.85 17.63
N ALA A 639 42.31 -37.53 17.86
CA ALA A 639 42.12 -36.98 19.20
C ALA A 639 40.91 -37.65 19.90
N PRO A 640 40.91 -37.80 21.23
CA PRO A 640 39.74 -38.29 21.97
C PRO A 640 38.49 -37.49 21.59
N VAL A 641 37.33 -38.14 21.53
CA VAL A 641 36.05 -37.48 21.15
C VAL A 641 35.79 -36.23 21.99
N ALA A 642 36.12 -36.28 23.29
CA ALA A 642 36.04 -35.14 24.18
C ALA A 642 36.83 -33.92 23.68
N GLU A 643 38.08 -34.09 23.23
CA GLU A 643 38.91 -32.99 22.72
C GLU A 643 38.34 -32.42 21.40
N GLN A 644 37.74 -33.26 20.56
CA GLN A 644 37.08 -32.83 19.33
C GLN A 644 35.81 -32.01 19.63
N THR A 645 35.00 -32.45 20.58
CA THR A 645 33.79 -31.75 21.05
C THR A 645 34.16 -30.41 21.71
N GLU A 646 35.13 -30.39 22.64
CA GLU A 646 35.61 -29.17 23.28
C GLU A 646 36.10 -28.14 22.25
N SER A 647 36.92 -28.57 21.30
CA SER A 647 37.45 -27.71 20.23
C SER A 647 36.34 -27.17 19.31
N ALA A 648 35.33 -27.98 18.99
CA ALA A 648 34.20 -27.57 18.15
C ALA A 648 33.26 -26.60 18.87
N MET A 649 32.94 -26.87 20.14
CA MET A 649 32.19 -25.98 21.03
C MET A 649 32.89 -24.64 21.20
N ALA A 650 34.21 -24.65 21.45
CA ALA A 650 35.01 -23.43 21.56
C ALA A 650 34.91 -22.59 20.28
N ARG A 651 34.95 -23.23 19.11
CA ARG A 651 34.80 -22.54 17.82
C ARG A 651 33.42 -21.91 17.64
N CYS A 652 32.36 -22.61 18.03
CA CYS A 652 30.98 -22.13 17.95
C CYS A 652 30.79 -20.87 18.82
N PHE A 653 31.25 -20.90 20.08
CA PHE A 653 31.05 -19.80 21.02
C PHE A 653 32.04 -18.63 20.85
N ALA A 654 33.24 -18.88 20.33
CA ALA A 654 34.27 -17.85 20.16
C ALA A 654 33.80 -16.64 19.32
N GLU A 655 33.03 -16.88 18.26
CA GLU A 655 32.56 -15.80 17.39
C GLU A 655 31.43 -14.98 18.03
N VAL A 656 30.56 -15.64 18.79
CA VAL A 656 29.34 -15.02 19.35
C VAL A 656 29.54 -14.42 20.74
N VAL A 657 30.49 -14.94 21.53
CA VAL A 657 30.82 -14.45 22.88
C VAL A 657 31.83 -13.29 22.82
N ILE A 658 32.81 -13.35 21.90
CA ILE A 658 33.95 -12.42 21.87
C ILE A 658 33.83 -11.43 20.72
N ARG A 659 33.66 -10.15 21.06
CA ARG A 659 33.82 -9.04 20.11
C ARG A 659 35.28 -8.62 20.06
N ALA A 660 35.88 -8.83 18.90
CA ALA A 660 37.21 -8.32 18.59
C ALA A 660 37.11 -7.17 17.59
N PRO A 661 37.94 -6.12 17.71
CA PRO A 661 38.01 -5.07 16.72
C PRO A 661 38.45 -5.65 15.37
N VAL A 662 37.62 -5.53 14.35
CA VAL A 662 37.98 -5.91 12.99
C VAL A 662 39.08 -4.94 12.53
N ALA A 663 40.23 -5.48 12.10
CA ALA A 663 41.30 -4.65 11.56
C ALA A 663 40.76 -3.85 10.35
N ALA A 664 40.60 -2.54 10.53
CA ALA A 664 40.17 -1.65 9.47
C ALA A 664 41.27 -1.59 8.39
N GLY A 665 41.02 -2.21 7.24
CA GLY A 665 41.76 -1.95 6.00
C GLY A 665 42.57 -3.12 5.46
N GLY A 666 42.24 -3.50 4.22
CA GLY A 666 43.11 -4.27 3.33
C GLY A 666 42.38 -5.35 2.55
N GLY A 667 41.70 -4.98 1.45
CA GLY A 667 41.08 -5.91 0.49
C GLY A 667 42.07 -6.76 -0.32
N GLY A 668 43.17 -7.19 0.29
CA GLY A 668 44.14 -8.13 -0.28
C GLY A 668 44.36 -9.30 0.66
N GLY A 669 44.90 -10.42 0.15
CA GLY A 669 45.06 -11.70 0.86
C GLY A 669 45.86 -11.69 2.18
N GLY A 670 46.33 -10.54 2.65
CA GLY A 670 46.83 -10.35 4.02
C GLY A 670 45.73 -10.23 5.08
N GLY A 671 44.55 -9.71 4.73
CA GLY A 671 43.41 -9.56 5.64
C GLY A 671 42.81 -10.90 6.08
N GLU A 672 42.73 -11.88 5.16
CA GLU A 672 42.23 -13.23 5.47
C GLU A 672 43.14 -13.98 6.44
N LYS A 673 44.47 -13.84 6.30
CA LYS A 673 45.43 -14.41 7.25
C LYS A 673 45.30 -13.80 8.64
N ALA A 674 45.15 -12.47 8.72
CA ALA A 674 44.94 -11.78 9.99
C ALA A 674 43.62 -12.20 10.65
N LYS A 675 42.54 -12.34 9.88
CA LYS A 675 41.25 -12.85 10.35
C LYS A 675 41.37 -14.28 10.88
N GLY A 676 42.03 -15.18 10.15
CA GLY A 676 42.24 -16.57 10.58
C GLY A 676 43.05 -16.69 11.87
N ILE A 677 44.05 -15.82 12.09
CA ILE A 677 44.81 -15.76 13.35
C ILE A 677 43.90 -15.29 14.50
N LEU A 678 43.12 -14.24 14.27
CA LEU A 678 42.18 -13.73 15.26
C LEU A 678 41.12 -14.78 15.64
N ASP A 679 40.55 -15.47 14.67
CA ASP A 679 39.55 -16.53 14.88
C ASP A 679 40.14 -17.67 15.71
N ARG A 680 41.39 -18.06 15.41
CA ARG A 680 42.11 -19.06 16.19
C ARG A 680 42.32 -18.61 17.64
N ARG A 681 42.75 -17.37 17.87
CA ARG A 681 42.96 -16.87 19.23
C ARG A 681 41.68 -16.79 20.05
N ARG A 682 40.58 -16.35 19.42
CA ARG A 682 39.26 -16.34 20.07
C ARG A 682 38.83 -17.75 20.46
N LYS A 683 39.02 -18.73 19.57
CA LYS A 683 38.79 -20.15 19.87
C LYS A 683 39.65 -20.61 21.05
N ASP A 684 40.96 -20.37 20.99
CA ASP A 684 41.91 -20.80 22.03
C ASP A 684 41.53 -20.22 23.40
N CYS A 685 41.06 -18.96 23.44
CA CYS A 685 40.56 -18.32 24.67
C CYS A 685 39.37 -19.07 25.29
N ILE A 686 38.39 -19.50 24.49
CA ILE A 686 37.25 -20.27 25.00
C ILE A 686 37.68 -21.69 25.38
N GLU A 687 38.52 -22.31 24.56
CA GLU A 687 39.00 -23.68 24.74
C GLU A 687 39.75 -23.86 26.08
N ILE A 688 40.48 -22.82 26.53
CA ILE A 688 41.12 -22.79 27.85
C ILE A 688 40.11 -23.06 28.98
N PHE A 689 38.88 -22.57 28.87
CA PHE A 689 37.83 -22.76 29.89
C PHE A 689 37.06 -24.08 29.73
N LEU A 690 37.07 -24.69 28.55
CA LEU A 690 36.36 -25.96 28.30
C LEU A 690 37.20 -27.18 28.67
N ARG A 691 38.53 -27.11 28.50
CA ARG A 691 39.44 -28.22 28.81
C ARG A 691 39.40 -28.60 30.29
N ARG A 692 39.15 -29.90 30.55
CA ARG A 692 39.14 -30.49 31.89
C ARG A 692 40.57 -30.65 32.44
N GLU A 693 40.76 -30.44 33.74
CA GLU A 693 42.05 -30.67 34.40
C GLU A 693 42.45 -32.16 34.27
N GLY A 694 43.59 -32.44 33.63
CA GLY A 694 44.19 -33.78 33.56
C GLY A 694 44.10 -34.51 32.21
N GLY A 695 43.71 -33.84 31.12
CA GLY A 695 43.73 -34.37 29.74
C GLY A 695 45.08 -34.20 29.04
#